data_AF-A0A1J4KAT1-F1
#
_entry.id   AF-A0A1J4KAT1-F1
#
_cell.length_a   1.000
_cell.length_b   1.000
_cell.length_c   1.000
_cell.angle_alpha   90.00
_cell.angle_beta   90.00
_cell.angle_gamma   90.00
#
_symmetry.space_group_name_H-M   'P 1'
#
loop_
_entity.id
_entity.type
_entity.pdbx_description
1 polymer ?
#
loop_
_entity_poly.entity_id
_entity_poly.type
_entity_poly.pdbx_seq_one_letter_code
_entity_poly.pdbx_strand_id
1 'polypeptide(L)'
;MHKNLDEITQKVVNVQSALSAEFEKAEMNKYSAIDQKRRNFHITFQEQQKQNEEALKDYEAKIEDFINTKEERTKKEEERVKGHYDKQLMAKMESLVMTEAAAEKAQVEIEHLNKENEVFVNELKAKNDKDLNERLSKMKENVEQAENEANSLENQVHEVLKKQNELAPEMNKIFKERSDTLNDRFRKEDEEFELLKKNHQFTIDSLTQEHSKLTELYESLLKNKDKTFVDKNKEFDNKIRQIQYDRNEEIKAHEKEQKEKHKAKIKKLKENLINLKQTAEKDFQLILEKQNEKKATQKDRINRINEDHKAIIDQIQGETNNLKAQLISEKEDWQKQKEKVKVDYNKEKAVIEKKTETENRYYQFKSEALHTELQRVLRENAKIEEEIHEGHEELINGYKSAENIFLNELEKKKQIEINERVKKKMDEIREIHSMETQKLLEEIQKAKLGENNLLSELEKEKKARETAETLKELGIKSNSNNDSTLSLFTSSRFMAAAADKWKEETFVESKKLKIEESNALKQLDQSKLEFFQAVNRTNELKEKIISTAQYYQSAISKAQECNEEELQKLQEEIKEKEKEIMKLELQFDENESELRQKNRQLNQAEDRVSHLRAKMAAEKMRIKEIIKKEYTAQINETLKNNEQMMNILERFRNELEMQIEFVQHDIYLVENSNQAMAEGIAKETQEMVNFLKDELLEKLISQEDLEREQSEKIIHEIDENFKKEVQKFKVEEKELLKKYELEKEQAEKSHKARISVVNDICIELISQNNDKKEIVAALLARKCDNCHKFDESIKKIKTVLIKMQEDERKLELERENKEDTMRKFKPNMLKPLPPLAETL
;
A
#
# COMPACT_ATOMS: atom_id res chain seq x y z
N MET A 1 -91.61 -53.01 74.48
CA MET A 1 -90.59 -51.95 74.28
C MET A 1 -89.22 -52.53 73.90
N HIS A 2 -88.67 -53.51 74.62
CA HIS A 2 -87.33 -54.05 74.33
C HIS A 2 -87.13 -54.58 72.89
N LYS A 3 -88.10 -55.32 72.31
CA LYS A 3 -88.02 -55.77 70.90
C LYS A 3 -87.85 -54.66 69.85
N ASN A 4 -88.46 -53.49 70.05
CA ASN A 4 -88.36 -52.38 69.10
C ASN A 4 -87.01 -51.66 69.22
N LEU A 5 -86.44 -51.62 70.43
CA LEU A 5 -85.09 -51.08 70.67
C LEU A 5 -84.02 -51.99 70.06
N ASP A 6 -84.19 -53.31 70.17
CA ASP A 6 -83.27 -54.28 69.55
C ASP A 6 -83.32 -54.20 68.01
N GLU A 7 -84.52 -54.06 67.41
CA GLU A 7 -84.65 -53.85 65.96
C GLU A 7 -84.03 -52.54 65.47
N ILE A 8 -84.19 -51.44 66.22
CA ILE A 8 -83.57 -50.16 65.87
C ILE A 8 -82.05 -50.25 66.00
N THR A 9 -81.55 -50.88 67.07
CA THR A 9 -80.11 -51.08 67.27
C THR A 9 -79.51 -51.94 66.16
N GLN A 10 -80.19 -53.02 65.77
CA GLN A 10 -79.76 -53.87 64.65
C GLN A 10 -79.74 -53.09 63.33
N LYS A 11 -80.73 -52.22 63.07
CA LYS A 11 -80.74 -51.35 61.89
C LYS A 11 -79.60 -50.33 61.90
N VAL A 12 -79.31 -49.71 63.04
CA VAL A 12 -78.20 -48.77 63.19
C VAL A 12 -76.86 -49.47 62.94
N VAL A 13 -76.65 -50.66 63.51
CA VAL A 13 -75.43 -51.47 63.28
C VAL A 13 -75.31 -51.89 61.81
N ASN A 14 -76.40 -52.25 61.15
CA ASN A 14 -76.41 -52.59 59.72
C ASN A 14 -76.10 -51.38 58.83
N VAL A 15 -76.65 -50.20 59.15
CA VAL A 15 -76.34 -48.95 58.44
C VAL A 15 -74.89 -48.55 58.68
N GLN A 16 -74.39 -48.65 59.91
CA GLN A 16 -73.01 -48.28 60.25
C GLN A 16 -71.98 -49.21 59.60
N SER A 17 -72.26 -50.52 59.52
CA SER A 17 -71.41 -51.48 58.81
C SER A 17 -71.46 -51.28 57.29
N ALA A 18 -72.63 -50.99 56.71
CA ALA A 18 -72.76 -50.64 55.29
C ALA A 18 -72.01 -49.34 54.95
N LEU A 19 -72.14 -48.30 55.79
CA LEU A 19 -71.45 -47.03 55.61
C LEU A 19 -69.93 -47.21 55.73
N SER A 20 -69.47 -48.00 56.70
CA SER A 20 -68.03 -48.31 56.87
C SER A 20 -67.47 -49.06 55.66
N ALA A 21 -68.22 -50.04 55.13
CA ALA A 21 -67.83 -50.75 53.92
C ALA A 21 -67.80 -49.84 52.66
N GLU A 22 -68.72 -48.88 52.54
CA GLU A 22 -68.67 -47.87 51.48
C GLU A 22 -67.48 -46.91 51.63
N PHE A 23 -67.16 -46.49 52.86
CA PHE A 23 -65.98 -45.68 53.15
C PHE A 23 -64.69 -46.41 52.79
N GLU A 24 -64.52 -47.65 53.25
CA GLU A 24 -63.35 -48.49 52.92
C GLU A 24 -63.21 -48.71 51.42
N LYS A 25 -64.32 -48.94 50.71
CA LYS A 25 -64.34 -49.08 49.25
C LYS A 25 -63.98 -47.77 48.54
N ALA A 26 -64.48 -46.63 49.01
CA ALA A 26 -64.12 -45.32 48.48
C ALA A 26 -62.65 -44.99 48.74
N GLU A 27 -62.10 -45.38 49.88
CA GLU A 27 -60.69 -45.21 50.23
C GLU A 27 -59.78 -46.08 49.35
N MET A 28 -60.10 -47.38 49.21
CA MET A 28 -59.42 -48.29 48.28
C MET A 28 -59.43 -47.78 46.84
N ASN A 29 -60.55 -47.22 46.37
CA ASN A 29 -60.65 -46.63 45.04
C ASN A 29 -59.75 -45.39 44.90
N LYS A 30 -59.66 -44.54 45.93
CA LYS A 30 -58.74 -43.38 45.94
C LYS A 30 -57.29 -43.83 45.93
N TYR A 31 -56.90 -44.81 46.73
CA TYR A 31 -55.54 -45.36 46.74
C TYR A 31 -55.17 -45.96 45.38
N SER A 32 -56.05 -46.77 44.79
CA SER A 32 -55.87 -47.34 43.46
C SER A 32 -55.70 -46.26 42.38
N ALA A 33 -56.52 -45.20 42.42
CA ALA A 33 -56.41 -44.07 41.48
C ALA A 33 -55.10 -43.27 41.67
N ILE A 34 -54.65 -43.09 42.91
CA ILE A 34 -53.37 -42.43 43.22
C ILE A 34 -52.20 -43.28 42.70
N ASP A 35 -52.22 -44.58 42.93
CA ASP A 35 -51.18 -45.49 42.44
C ASP A 35 -51.13 -45.56 40.92
N GLN A 36 -52.30 -45.56 40.25
CA GLN A 36 -52.37 -45.48 38.80
C GLN A 36 -51.78 -44.16 38.27
N LYS A 37 -52.08 -43.03 38.91
CA LYS A 37 -51.47 -41.74 38.56
C LYS A 37 -49.97 -41.72 38.80
N ARG A 38 -49.47 -42.33 39.88
CA ARG A 38 -48.03 -42.47 40.14
C ARG A 38 -47.33 -43.31 39.08
N ARG A 39 -47.92 -44.43 38.66
CA ARG A 39 -47.37 -45.26 37.56
C ARG A 39 -47.36 -44.50 36.24
N ASN A 40 -48.44 -43.82 35.89
CA ASN A 40 -48.50 -43.00 34.67
C ASN A 40 -47.48 -41.86 34.68
N PHE A 41 -47.30 -41.20 35.83
CA PHE A 41 -46.25 -40.19 36.01
C PHE A 41 -44.85 -40.80 35.84
N HIS A 42 -44.60 -41.98 36.41
CA HIS A 42 -43.30 -42.64 36.28
C HIS A 42 -42.99 -43.04 34.82
N ILE A 43 -43.98 -43.56 34.10
CA ILE A 43 -43.84 -43.91 32.67
C ILE A 43 -43.55 -42.65 31.85
N THR A 44 -44.35 -41.59 32.02
CA THR A 44 -44.15 -40.33 31.28
C THR A 44 -42.82 -39.65 31.63
N PHE A 45 -42.38 -39.73 32.89
CA PHE A 45 -41.06 -39.25 33.30
C PHE A 45 -39.93 -40.04 32.64
N GLN A 46 -40.00 -41.38 32.62
CA GLN A 46 -39.00 -42.22 31.93
C GLN A 46 -38.98 -41.97 30.42
N GLU A 47 -40.14 -41.73 29.80
CA GLU A 47 -40.25 -41.44 28.38
C GLU A 47 -39.68 -40.07 28.03
N GLN A 48 -39.93 -39.05 28.84
CA GLN A 48 -39.26 -37.75 28.73
C GLN A 48 -37.75 -37.85 28.97
N GLN A 49 -37.31 -38.67 29.92
CA GLN A 49 -35.88 -38.88 30.18
C GLN A 49 -35.20 -39.50 28.95
N LYS A 50 -35.80 -40.52 28.34
CA LYS A 50 -35.29 -41.13 27.09
C LYS A 50 -35.27 -40.14 25.93
N GLN A 51 -36.34 -39.36 25.74
CA GLN A 51 -36.38 -38.33 24.69
C GLN A 51 -35.28 -37.27 24.88
N ASN A 52 -35.02 -36.86 26.13
CA ASN A 52 -33.95 -35.92 26.43
C ASN A 52 -32.56 -36.54 26.20
N GLU A 53 -32.34 -37.81 26.55
CA GLU A 53 -31.10 -38.54 26.26
C GLU A 53 -30.86 -38.69 24.75
N GLU A 54 -31.90 -39.00 23.97
CA GLU A 54 -31.83 -39.04 22.51
C GLU A 54 -31.52 -37.66 21.92
N ALA A 55 -32.20 -36.61 22.39
CA ALA A 55 -31.93 -35.24 21.94
C ALA A 55 -30.50 -34.79 22.27
N LEU A 56 -29.97 -35.15 23.46
CA LEU A 56 -28.59 -34.86 23.84
C LEU A 56 -27.59 -35.55 22.90
N LYS A 57 -27.77 -36.84 22.60
CA LYS A 57 -26.94 -37.55 21.62
C LYS A 57 -26.99 -36.91 20.24
N ASP A 58 -28.19 -36.45 19.83
CA ASP A 58 -28.39 -35.77 18.55
C ASP A 58 -27.68 -34.40 18.50
N TYR A 59 -27.61 -33.70 19.63
CA TYR A 59 -26.82 -32.46 19.76
C TYR A 59 -25.32 -32.72 19.80
N GLU A 60 -24.87 -33.76 20.51
CA GLU A 60 -23.47 -34.19 20.56
C GLU A 60 -22.96 -34.53 19.16
N ALA A 61 -23.71 -35.33 18.40
CA ALA A 61 -23.38 -35.66 17.02
C ALA A 61 -23.30 -34.41 16.12
N LYS A 62 -24.23 -33.45 16.26
CA LYS A 62 -24.18 -32.19 15.50
C LYS A 62 -22.99 -31.31 15.89
N ILE A 63 -22.59 -31.30 17.15
CA ILE A 63 -21.41 -30.58 17.62
C ILE A 63 -20.15 -31.23 17.04
N GLU A 64 -20.06 -32.56 17.06
CA GLU A 64 -18.93 -33.32 16.54
C GLU A 64 -18.79 -33.14 15.02
N ASP A 65 -19.88 -33.21 14.26
CA ASP A 65 -19.89 -32.89 12.83
C ASP A 65 -19.44 -31.45 12.54
N PHE A 66 -19.87 -30.50 13.38
CA PHE A 66 -19.45 -29.09 13.24
C PHE A 66 -17.96 -28.91 13.54
N ILE A 67 -17.43 -29.57 14.57
CA ILE A 67 -16.00 -29.57 14.90
C ILE A 67 -15.21 -30.17 13.73
N ASN A 68 -15.62 -31.34 13.24
CA ASN A 68 -14.97 -32.02 12.12
C ASN A 68 -14.95 -31.15 10.85
N THR A 69 -16.07 -30.49 10.51
CA THR A 69 -16.09 -29.56 9.35
C THR A 69 -15.23 -28.32 9.56
N LYS A 70 -15.09 -27.83 10.81
CA LYS A 70 -14.19 -26.71 11.12
C LYS A 70 -12.73 -27.11 11.05
N GLU A 71 -12.37 -28.27 11.57
CA GLU A 71 -11.03 -28.83 11.45
C GLU A 71 -10.64 -29.06 9.99
N GLU A 72 -11.54 -29.62 9.18
CA GLU A 72 -11.28 -29.87 7.75
C GLU A 72 -11.07 -28.55 6.97
N ARG A 73 -11.87 -27.51 7.25
CA ARG A 73 -11.66 -26.18 6.67
C ARG A 73 -10.34 -25.55 7.11
N THR A 74 -9.97 -25.74 8.38
CA THR A 74 -8.71 -25.22 8.92
C THR A 74 -7.52 -25.91 8.25
N LYS A 75 -7.57 -27.25 8.10
CA LYS A 75 -6.54 -28.00 7.36
C LYS A 75 -6.41 -27.56 5.89
N LYS A 76 -7.53 -27.37 5.19
CA LYS A 76 -7.51 -26.85 3.80
C LYS A 76 -6.88 -25.47 3.71
N GLU A 77 -7.14 -24.61 4.69
CA GLU A 77 -6.55 -23.27 4.74
C GLU A 77 -5.05 -23.33 5.08
N GLU A 78 -4.64 -24.18 6.03
CA GLU A 78 -3.23 -24.43 6.34
C GLU A 78 -2.46 -24.96 5.11
N GLU A 79 -3.04 -25.92 4.38
CA GLU A 79 -2.46 -26.44 3.13
C GLU A 79 -2.36 -25.36 2.06
N ARG A 80 -3.38 -24.50 1.92
CA ARG A 80 -3.36 -23.38 0.99
C ARG A 80 -2.26 -22.38 1.31
N VAL A 81 -2.14 -21.99 2.59
CA VAL A 81 -1.12 -21.06 3.07
C VAL A 81 0.28 -21.65 2.91
N LYS A 82 0.46 -22.91 3.30
CA LYS A 82 1.73 -23.63 3.12
C LYS A 82 2.12 -23.70 1.64
N GLY A 83 1.20 -24.08 0.77
CA GLY A 83 1.43 -24.12 -0.69
C GLY A 83 1.74 -22.74 -1.28
N HIS A 84 1.17 -21.66 -0.75
CA HIS A 84 1.52 -20.30 -1.18
C HIS A 84 2.96 -19.92 -0.81
N TYR A 85 3.38 -20.19 0.43
CA TYR A 85 4.73 -19.89 0.88
C TYR A 85 5.78 -20.81 0.24
N ASP A 86 5.48 -22.09 0.01
CA ASP A 86 6.36 -23.01 -0.70
C ASP A 86 6.58 -22.54 -2.16
N LYS A 87 5.53 -22.06 -2.84
CA LYS A 87 5.66 -21.46 -4.18
C LYS A 87 6.49 -20.18 -4.17
N GLN A 88 6.30 -19.30 -3.18
CA GLN A 88 7.15 -18.11 -3.05
C GLN A 88 8.62 -18.50 -2.79
N LEU A 89 8.85 -19.48 -1.92
CA LEU A 89 10.20 -19.96 -1.62
C LEU A 89 10.87 -20.54 -2.86
N MET A 90 10.17 -21.38 -3.63
CA MET A 90 10.66 -21.93 -4.88
C MET A 90 10.98 -20.85 -5.91
N ALA A 91 10.09 -19.87 -6.11
CA ALA A 91 10.35 -18.75 -7.02
C ALA A 91 11.56 -17.92 -6.59
N LYS A 92 11.76 -17.73 -5.27
CA LYS A 92 12.94 -17.05 -4.73
C LYS A 92 14.22 -17.88 -4.89
N MET A 93 14.16 -19.19 -4.72
CA MET A 93 15.28 -20.10 -4.96
C MET A 93 15.65 -20.14 -6.45
N GLU A 94 14.68 -20.20 -7.36
CA GLU A 94 14.93 -20.13 -8.81
C GLU A 94 15.56 -18.79 -9.19
N SER A 95 15.05 -17.67 -8.64
CA SER A 95 15.66 -16.36 -8.83
C SER A 95 17.09 -16.31 -8.32
N LEU A 96 17.39 -16.93 -7.16
CA LEU A 96 18.74 -17.02 -6.61
C LEU A 96 19.67 -17.79 -7.54
N VAL A 97 19.25 -18.98 -7.99
CA VAL A 97 20.03 -19.83 -8.91
C VAL A 97 20.32 -19.09 -10.22
N MET A 98 19.33 -18.37 -10.77
CA MET A 98 19.52 -17.57 -11.97
C MET A 98 20.53 -16.43 -11.75
N THR A 99 20.48 -15.76 -10.59
CA THR A 99 21.45 -14.72 -10.25
C THR A 99 22.86 -15.27 -10.00
N GLU A 100 22.97 -16.44 -9.36
CA GLU A 100 24.27 -17.11 -9.15
C GLU A 100 24.87 -17.55 -10.48
N ALA A 101 24.08 -18.14 -11.39
CA ALA A 101 24.54 -18.52 -12.72
C ALA A 101 24.95 -17.30 -13.58
N ALA A 102 24.22 -16.19 -13.47
CA ALA A 102 24.59 -14.94 -14.14
C ALA A 102 25.89 -14.37 -13.59
N ALA A 103 26.10 -14.43 -12.26
CA ALA A 103 27.32 -13.99 -11.61
C ALA A 103 28.53 -14.87 -11.98
N GLU A 104 28.37 -16.20 -12.00
CA GLU A 104 29.41 -17.12 -12.48
C GLU A 104 29.77 -16.83 -13.94
N LYS A 105 28.77 -16.63 -14.81
CA LYS A 105 29.03 -16.31 -16.22
C LYS A 105 29.78 -14.99 -16.39
N ALA A 106 29.40 -13.96 -15.64
CA ALA A 106 30.12 -12.69 -15.64
C ALA A 106 31.56 -12.84 -15.11
N GLN A 107 31.78 -13.68 -14.09
CA GLN A 107 33.12 -13.97 -13.57
C GLN A 107 33.98 -14.70 -14.60
N VAL A 108 33.42 -15.69 -15.31
CA VAL A 108 34.10 -16.40 -16.41
C VAL A 108 34.43 -15.47 -17.56
N GLU A 109 33.53 -14.56 -17.94
CA GLU A 109 33.79 -13.54 -18.98
C GLU A 109 34.91 -12.58 -18.56
N ILE A 110 34.94 -12.13 -17.30
CA ILE A 110 36.03 -11.30 -16.76
C ILE A 110 37.36 -12.06 -16.77
N GLU A 111 37.38 -13.34 -16.36
CA GLU A 111 38.58 -14.17 -16.41
C GLU A 111 39.08 -14.41 -17.85
N HIS A 112 38.15 -14.57 -18.80
CA HIS A 112 38.49 -14.69 -20.22
C HIS A 112 39.11 -13.40 -20.76
N LEU A 113 38.48 -12.25 -20.52
CA LEU A 113 38.99 -10.94 -20.92
C LEU A 113 40.35 -10.63 -20.26
N ASN A 114 40.54 -11.02 -19.00
CA ASN A 114 41.83 -10.88 -18.33
C ASN A 114 42.91 -11.72 -19.00
N LYS A 115 42.62 -12.98 -19.37
CA LYS A 115 43.56 -13.84 -20.11
C LYS A 115 43.88 -13.30 -21.50
N GLU A 116 42.88 -12.82 -22.25
CA GLU A 116 43.10 -12.19 -23.56
C GLU A 116 43.97 -10.94 -23.44
N ASN A 117 43.70 -10.08 -22.44
CA ASN A 117 44.54 -8.92 -22.16
C ASN A 117 45.97 -9.32 -21.76
N GLU A 118 46.14 -10.38 -20.96
CA GLU A 118 47.47 -10.88 -20.58
C GLU A 118 48.26 -11.37 -21.79
N VAL A 119 47.60 -12.10 -22.70
CA VAL A 119 48.19 -12.55 -23.97
C VAL A 119 48.58 -11.34 -24.82
N PHE A 120 47.68 -10.38 -25.01
CA PHE A 120 47.95 -9.16 -25.78
C PHE A 120 49.10 -8.33 -25.20
N VAL A 121 49.15 -8.16 -23.88
CA VAL A 121 50.24 -7.45 -23.19
C VAL A 121 51.57 -8.19 -23.36
N ASN A 122 51.56 -9.52 -23.30
CA ASN A 122 52.76 -10.33 -23.52
C ASN A 122 53.24 -10.29 -24.97
N GLU A 123 52.33 -10.27 -25.95
CA GLU A 123 52.66 -10.07 -27.37
C GLU A 123 53.26 -8.68 -27.62
N LEU A 124 52.70 -7.64 -27.00
CA LEU A 124 53.25 -6.28 -27.05
C LEU A 124 54.64 -6.20 -26.43
N LYS A 125 54.86 -6.83 -25.27
CA LYS A 125 56.19 -6.91 -24.64
C LYS A 125 57.18 -7.61 -25.56
N ALA A 126 56.83 -8.78 -26.11
CA ALA A 126 57.69 -9.51 -27.01
C ALA A 126 58.03 -8.71 -28.28
N LYS A 127 57.07 -7.96 -28.82
CA LYS A 127 57.28 -7.09 -29.99
C LYS A 127 58.21 -5.90 -29.66
N ASN A 128 58.00 -5.24 -28.52
CA ASN A 128 58.88 -4.17 -28.06
C ASN A 128 60.30 -4.66 -27.77
N ASP A 129 60.45 -5.83 -27.14
CA ASP A 129 61.77 -6.42 -26.88
C ASP A 129 62.49 -6.80 -28.19
N LYS A 130 61.74 -7.27 -29.18
CA LYS A 130 62.27 -7.55 -30.52
C LYS A 130 62.75 -6.27 -31.21
N ASP A 131 61.93 -5.22 -31.25
CA ASP A 131 62.28 -3.93 -31.86
C ASP A 131 63.47 -3.27 -31.14
N LEU A 132 63.53 -3.38 -29.80
CA LEU A 132 64.64 -2.87 -29.00
C LEU A 132 65.94 -3.61 -29.31
N ASN A 133 65.90 -4.94 -29.40
CA ASN A 133 67.06 -5.76 -29.75
C ASN A 133 67.53 -5.50 -31.19
N GLU A 134 66.61 -5.30 -32.14
CA GLU A 134 66.94 -4.99 -33.53
C GLU A 134 67.62 -3.63 -33.66
N ARG A 135 67.16 -2.62 -32.90
CA ARG A 135 67.82 -1.30 -32.79
C ARG A 135 69.18 -1.39 -32.12
N LEU A 136 69.32 -2.19 -31.05
CA LEU A 136 70.61 -2.40 -30.37
C LEU A 136 71.63 -3.09 -31.28
N SER A 137 71.21 -4.08 -32.08
CA SER A 137 72.09 -4.74 -33.05
C SER A 137 72.54 -3.79 -34.14
N LYS A 138 71.63 -3.02 -34.75
CA LYS A 138 72.00 -1.99 -35.76
C LYS A 138 72.93 -0.93 -35.18
N MET A 139 72.72 -0.52 -33.94
CA MET A 139 73.61 0.43 -33.27
C MET A 139 75.01 -0.15 -33.07
N LYS A 140 75.14 -1.41 -32.62
CA LYS A 140 76.43 -2.07 -32.46
C LYS A 140 77.16 -2.22 -33.80
N GLU A 141 76.45 -2.61 -34.85
CA GLU A 141 77.00 -2.77 -36.20
C GLU A 141 77.54 -1.43 -36.76
N ASN A 142 76.81 -0.33 -36.55
CA ASN A 142 77.27 1.01 -36.91
C ASN A 142 78.50 1.46 -36.09
N VAL A 143 78.55 1.13 -34.79
CA VAL A 143 79.70 1.44 -33.93
C VAL A 143 80.93 0.63 -34.37
N GLU A 144 80.75 -0.65 -34.70
CA GLU A 144 81.82 -1.53 -35.19
C GLU A 144 82.34 -1.09 -36.57
N GLN A 145 81.46 -0.62 -37.47
CA GLN A 145 81.87 0.00 -38.74
C GLN A 145 82.70 1.28 -38.51
N ALA A 146 82.26 2.16 -37.63
CA ALA A 146 82.98 3.39 -37.32
C ALA A 146 84.36 3.12 -36.66
N GLU A 147 84.45 2.11 -35.80
CA GLU A 147 85.70 1.69 -35.15
C GLU A 147 86.69 1.09 -36.16
N ASN A 148 86.19 0.32 -37.14
CA ASN A 148 87.00 -0.22 -38.23
C ASN A 148 87.51 0.88 -39.18
N GLU A 149 86.69 1.88 -39.50
CA GLU A 149 87.12 3.04 -40.29
C GLU A 149 88.17 3.88 -39.56
N ALA A 150 88.01 4.11 -38.26
CA ALA A 150 88.98 4.81 -37.42
C ALA A 150 90.33 4.09 -37.39
N ASN A 151 90.33 2.76 -37.18
CA ASN A 151 91.55 1.94 -37.19
C ASN A 151 92.24 1.91 -38.57
N SER A 152 91.46 1.94 -39.66
CA SER A 152 92.01 2.03 -41.02
C SER A 152 92.73 3.36 -41.25
N LEU A 153 92.12 4.47 -40.84
CA LEU A 153 92.71 5.80 -40.94
C LEU A 153 93.97 5.96 -40.08
N GLU A 154 93.97 5.41 -38.86
CA GLU A 154 95.14 5.44 -37.97
C GLU A 154 96.34 4.69 -38.58
N ASN A 155 96.10 3.54 -39.22
CA ASN A 155 97.12 2.79 -39.94
C ASN A 155 97.68 3.56 -41.17
N GLN A 156 96.81 4.27 -41.91
CA GLN A 156 97.25 5.10 -43.04
C GLN A 156 98.14 6.26 -42.59
N VAL A 157 97.80 6.90 -41.46
CA VAL A 157 98.63 7.98 -40.88
C VAL A 157 100.00 7.47 -40.44
N HIS A 158 100.06 6.29 -39.81
CA HIS A 158 101.32 5.67 -39.43
C HIS A 158 102.22 5.31 -40.63
N GLU A 159 101.63 4.86 -41.74
CA GLU A 159 102.37 4.60 -42.98
C GLU A 159 102.98 5.87 -43.61
N VAL A 160 102.22 6.97 -43.61
CA VAL A 160 102.68 8.25 -44.15
C VAL A 160 103.84 8.82 -43.31
N LEU A 161 103.73 8.78 -41.98
CA LEU A 161 104.78 9.23 -41.07
C LEU A 161 106.08 8.42 -41.22
N LYS A 162 105.98 7.11 -41.49
CA LYS A 162 107.15 6.25 -41.73
C LYS A 162 107.87 6.61 -43.03
N LYS A 163 107.12 6.83 -44.12
CA LYS A 163 107.66 7.26 -45.43
C LYS A 163 108.31 8.65 -45.35
N GLN A 164 107.77 9.56 -44.54
CA GLN A 164 108.32 10.91 -44.38
C GLN A 164 109.66 10.94 -43.63
N ASN A 165 109.84 10.09 -42.61
CA ASN A 165 111.08 10.01 -41.83
C ASN A 165 112.25 9.37 -42.60
N GLU A 166 111.97 8.58 -43.65
CA GLU A 166 113.00 7.97 -44.51
C GLU A 166 113.55 8.94 -45.58
N LEU A 167 112.75 9.92 -46.03
CA LEU A 167 113.09 10.87 -47.11
C LEU A 167 113.81 12.17 -46.62
N ALA A 168 113.72 12.48 -45.34
CA ALA A 168 114.22 13.75 -44.78
C ALA A 168 115.76 13.97 -44.83
N PRO A 169 116.63 12.95 -44.69
CA PRO A 169 118.09 13.17 -44.69
C PRO A 169 118.69 13.44 -46.08
N GLU A 170 118.13 12.85 -47.14
CA GLU A 170 118.62 13.01 -48.52
C GLU A 170 118.23 14.38 -49.12
N MET A 171 117.02 14.86 -48.82
CA MET A 171 116.52 16.13 -49.35
C MET A 171 117.29 17.35 -48.81
N ASN A 172 117.77 17.30 -47.56
CA ASN A 172 118.48 18.42 -46.92
C ASN A 172 119.90 18.65 -47.49
N LYS A 173 120.54 17.63 -48.08
CA LYS A 173 121.88 17.77 -48.68
C LYS A 173 121.81 18.38 -50.09
N ILE A 174 120.77 18.04 -50.85
CA ILE A 174 120.52 18.55 -52.21
C ILE A 174 120.00 20.00 -52.19
N PHE A 175 119.24 20.39 -51.16
CA PHE A 175 118.67 21.74 -51.05
C PHE A 175 119.73 22.84 -50.82
N LYS A 176 120.83 22.54 -50.12
CA LYS A 176 121.87 23.54 -49.81
C LYS A 176 122.67 23.97 -51.04
N GLU A 177 123.01 23.04 -51.93
CA GLU A 177 123.75 23.34 -53.17
C GLU A 177 122.85 24.00 -54.24
N ARG A 178 121.54 23.73 -54.19
CA ARG A 178 120.56 24.25 -55.14
C ARG A 178 120.02 25.64 -54.77
N SER A 179 120.04 26.01 -53.48
CA SER A 179 119.65 27.34 -52.99
C SER A 179 120.59 28.44 -53.49
N ASP A 180 121.90 28.18 -53.53
CA ASP A 180 122.90 29.17 -53.94
C ASP A 180 122.88 29.44 -55.46
N THR A 181 122.41 28.48 -56.25
CA THR A 181 122.22 28.62 -57.71
C THR A 181 120.84 29.17 -58.11
N LEU A 182 119.81 29.02 -57.26
CA LEU A 182 118.46 29.57 -57.53
C LEU A 182 118.36 31.07 -57.21
N ASN A 183 119.08 31.58 -56.20
CA ASN A 183 119.02 33.00 -55.83
C ASN A 183 119.49 33.94 -56.97
N ASP A 184 120.41 33.49 -57.82
CA ASP A 184 120.84 34.24 -59.03
C ASP A 184 119.85 34.14 -60.20
N ARG A 185 118.96 33.12 -60.22
CA ARG A 185 117.88 32.98 -61.22
C ARG A 185 116.60 33.72 -60.82
N PHE A 186 116.22 33.68 -59.54
CA PHE A 186 115.02 34.36 -59.04
C PHE A 186 115.04 35.87 -59.31
N ARG A 187 116.22 36.50 -59.27
CA ARG A 187 116.35 37.92 -59.56
C ARG A 187 116.02 38.31 -61.01
N LYS A 188 116.03 37.35 -61.95
CA LYS A 188 115.61 37.53 -63.35
C LYS A 188 114.17 37.06 -63.60
N GLU A 189 113.72 36.03 -62.88
CA GLU A 189 112.34 35.53 -62.94
C GLU A 189 111.33 36.48 -62.25
N ASP A 190 111.74 37.26 -61.24
CA ASP A 190 110.88 38.26 -60.58
C ASP A 190 110.43 39.37 -61.55
N GLU A 191 111.24 39.73 -62.55
CA GLU A 191 110.88 40.70 -63.58
C GLU A 191 109.85 40.13 -64.59
N GLU A 192 109.90 38.82 -64.86
CA GLU A 192 108.91 38.13 -65.70
C GLU A 192 107.61 37.82 -64.93
N PHE A 193 107.70 37.56 -63.63
CA PHE A 193 106.55 37.31 -62.75
C PHE A 193 105.65 38.54 -62.58
N GLU A 194 106.21 39.75 -62.47
CA GLU A 194 105.40 40.98 -62.41
C GLU A 194 104.65 41.25 -63.72
N LEU A 195 105.17 40.80 -64.87
CA LEU A 195 104.45 40.87 -66.15
C LEU A 195 103.31 39.84 -66.21
N LEU A 196 103.53 38.62 -65.70
CA LEU A 196 102.52 37.55 -65.67
C LEU A 196 101.38 37.85 -64.67
N LYS A 197 101.71 38.44 -63.52
CA LYS A 197 100.76 38.90 -62.50
C LYS A 197 99.77 39.94 -63.04
N LYS A 198 100.23 40.87 -63.88
CA LYS A 198 99.35 41.83 -64.58
C LYS A 198 98.38 41.13 -65.54
N ASN A 199 98.82 40.10 -66.26
CA ASN A 199 97.94 39.32 -67.13
C ASN A 199 96.91 38.50 -66.34
N HIS A 200 97.31 37.84 -65.25
CA HIS A 200 96.37 37.09 -64.40
C HIS A 200 95.38 37.99 -63.65
N GLN A 201 95.77 39.22 -63.27
CA GLN A 201 94.83 40.19 -62.72
C GLN A 201 93.71 40.53 -63.71
N PHE A 202 94.04 40.67 -65.00
CA PHE A 202 93.05 40.88 -66.06
C PHE A 202 92.10 39.67 -66.22
N THR A 203 92.61 38.45 -66.03
CA THR A 203 91.78 37.22 -66.07
C THR A 203 90.88 37.11 -64.84
N ILE A 204 91.38 37.47 -63.65
CA ILE A 204 90.58 37.50 -62.41
C ILE A 204 89.45 38.52 -62.52
N ASP A 205 89.72 39.72 -63.06
CA ASP A 205 88.69 40.74 -63.22
C ASP A 205 87.60 40.28 -64.21
N SER A 206 87.97 39.55 -65.27
CA SER A 206 87.03 38.93 -66.21
C SER A 206 86.16 37.84 -65.55
N LEU A 207 86.78 36.94 -64.78
CA LEU A 207 86.06 35.87 -64.07
C LEU A 207 85.17 36.41 -62.94
N THR A 208 85.57 37.50 -62.28
CA THR A 208 84.75 38.19 -61.27
C THR A 208 83.49 38.79 -61.91
N GLN A 209 83.61 39.30 -63.14
CA GLN A 209 82.48 39.81 -63.90
C GLN A 209 81.52 38.67 -64.32
N GLU A 210 82.02 37.50 -64.71
CA GLU A 210 81.20 36.31 -64.98
C GLU A 210 80.53 35.75 -63.72
N HIS A 211 81.24 35.74 -62.58
CA HIS A 211 80.66 35.34 -61.30
C HIS A 211 79.51 36.26 -60.88
N SER A 212 79.61 37.58 -61.11
CA SER A 212 78.52 38.51 -60.84
C SER A 212 77.27 38.19 -61.68
N LYS A 213 77.45 37.85 -62.95
CA LYS A 213 76.34 37.45 -63.85
C LYS A 213 75.70 36.13 -63.41
N LEU A 214 76.50 35.15 -62.97
CA LEU A 214 76.00 33.89 -62.42
C LEU A 214 75.24 34.10 -61.10
N THR A 215 75.68 35.05 -60.27
CA THR A 215 75.02 35.40 -59.01
C THR A 215 73.66 36.05 -59.26
N GLU A 216 73.56 36.98 -60.21
CA GLU A 216 72.28 37.56 -60.65
C GLU A 216 71.33 36.50 -61.23
N LEU A 217 71.87 35.52 -61.96
CA LEU A 217 71.09 34.41 -62.52
C LEU A 217 70.58 33.46 -61.42
N TYR A 218 71.39 33.20 -60.39
CA TYR A 218 70.99 32.42 -59.22
C TYR A 218 69.91 33.12 -58.38
N GLU A 219 70.03 34.44 -58.15
CA GLU A 219 68.99 35.22 -57.48
C GLU A 219 67.68 35.28 -58.28
N SER A 220 67.76 35.29 -59.62
CA SER A 220 66.58 35.21 -60.48
C SER A 220 65.90 33.84 -60.42
N LEU A 221 66.66 32.75 -60.29
CA LEU A 221 66.15 31.38 -60.12
C LEU A 221 65.50 31.19 -58.74
N LEU A 222 66.08 31.76 -57.68
CA LEU A 222 65.49 31.74 -56.33
C LEU A 222 64.14 32.47 -56.30
N LYS A 223 64.06 33.66 -56.92
CA LYS A 223 62.78 34.39 -57.04
C LYS A 223 61.71 33.62 -57.81
N ASN A 224 62.08 32.85 -58.83
CA ASN A 224 61.14 31.99 -59.56
C ASN A 224 60.71 30.75 -58.75
N LYS A 225 61.60 30.18 -57.94
CA LYS A 225 61.28 29.07 -57.03
C LYS A 225 60.32 29.51 -55.92
N ASP A 226 60.52 30.69 -55.35
CA ASP A 226 59.61 31.25 -54.34
C ASP A 226 58.24 31.58 -54.93
N LYS A 227 58.21 32.09 -56.17
CA LYS A 227 56.94 32.40 -56.86
C LYS A 227 56.13 31.12 -57.17
N THR A 228 56.79 30.06 -57.63
CA THR A 228 56.15 28.76 -57.88
C THR A 228 55.67 28.06 -56.60
N PHE A 229 56.40 28.20 -55.49
CA PHE A 229 55.95 27.72 -54.18
C PHE A 229 54.71 28.46 -53.68
N VAL A 230 54.68 29.79 -53.80
CA VAL A 230 53.52 30.62 -53.43
C VAL A 230 52.29 30.29 -54.28
N ASP A 231 52.46 30.06 -55.57
CA ASP A 231 51.36 29.72 -56.47
C ASP A 231 50.79 28.32 -56.16
N LYS A 232 51.63 27.32 -55.85
CA LYS A 232 51.17 26.01 -55.38
C LYS A 232 50.46 26.06 -54.03
N ASN A 233 50.94 26.87 -53.08
CA ASN A 233 50.26 27.06 -51.80
C ASN A 233 48.87 27.69 -51.97
N LYS A 234 48.73 28.68 -52.86
CA LYS A 234 47.41 29.23 -53.21
C LYS A 234 46.49 28.20 -53.84
N GLU A 235 47.03 27.29 -54.65
CA GLU A 235 46.25 26.20 -55.24
C GLU A 235 45.76 25.20 -54.17
N PHE A 236 46.61 24.84 -53.21
CA PHE A 236 46.22 24.00 -52.07
C PHE A 236 45.21 24.69 -51.15
N ASP A 237 45.40 25.97 -50.83
CA ASP A 237 44.43 26.75 -50.05
C ASP A 237 43.07 26.81 -50.74
N ASN A 238 43.03 26.96 -52.06
CA ASN A 238 41.79 26.93 -52.83
C ASN A 238 41.13 25.54 -52.80
N LYS A 239 41.91 24.45 -52.90
CA LYS A 239 41.40 23.08 -52.76
C LYS A 239 40.85 22.82 -51.35
N ILE A 240 41.51 23.30 -50.30
CA ILE A 240 41.03 23.18 -48.91
C ILE A 240 39.73 23.97 -48.72
N ARG A 241 39.64 25.19 -49.25
CA ARG A 241 38.39 25.99 -49.19
C ARG A 241 37.24 25.33 -49.95
N GLN A 242 37.53 24.68 -51.08
CA GLN A 242 36.53 23.94 -51.83
C GLN A 242 36.01 22.73 -51.04
N ILE A 243 36.92 21.93 -50.45
CA ILE A 243 36.55 20.79 -49.58
C ILE A 243 35.73 21.26 -48.36
N GLN A 244 36.10 22.40 -47.75
CA GLN A 244 35.33 22.98 -46.64
C GLN A 244 33.94 23.45 -47.07
N TYR A 245 33.81 24.01 -48.28
CA TYR A 245 32.53 24.42 -48.84
C TYR A 245 31.63 23.21 -49.10
N ASP A 246 32.15 22.17 -49.75
CA ASP A 246 31.41 20.97 -50.11
C ASP A 246 30.93 20.22 -48.85
N ARG A 247 31.81 20.07 -47.85
CA ARG A 247 31.49 19.43 -46.56
C ARG A 247 30.45 20.21 -45.76
N ASN A 248 30.46 21.54 -45.83
CA ASN A 248 29.44 22.38 -45.21
C ASN A 248 28.07 22.26 -45.89
N GLU A 249 28.03 22.09 -47.22
CA GLU A 249 26.78 21.84 -47.94
C GLU A 249 26.21 20.45 -47.62
N GLU A 250 27.05 19.42 -47.48
CA GLU A 250 26.62 18.09 -47.00
C GLU A 250 26.05 18.13 -45.57
N ILE A 251 26.71 18.84 -44.65
CA ILE A 251 26.21 19.02 -43.28
C ILE A 251 24.85 19.72 -43.29
N LYS A 252 24.68 20.79 -44.09
CA LYS A 252 23.39 21.47 -44.23
C LYS A 252 22.30 20.58 -44.83
N ALA A 253 22.66 19.73 -45.79
CA ALA A 253 21.73 18.77 -46.40
C ALA A 253 21.25 17.73 -45.37
N HIS A 254 22.18 17.16 -44.59
CA HIS A 254 21.85 16.23 -43.51
C HIS A 254 21.04 16.89 -42.38
N GLU A 255 21.39 18.11 -41.97
CA GLU A 255 20.59 18.87 -41.01
C GLU A 255 19.16 19.11 -41.50
N LYS A 256 18.99 19.43 -42.79
CA LYS A 256 17.68 19.63 -43.40
C LYS A 256 16.87 18.34 -43.39
N GLU A 257 17.48 17.21 -43.74
CA GLU A 257 16.84 15.90 -43.71
C GLU A 257 16.40 15.50 -42.29
N GLN A 258 17.27 15.69 -41.29
CA GLN A 258 16.94 15.42 -39.89
C GLN A 258 15.83 16.35 -39.36
N LYS A 259 15.89 17.65 -39.71
CA LYS A 259 14.83 18.61 -39.38
C LYS A 259 13.48 18.20 -39.99
N GLU A 260 13.46 17.66 -41.20
CA GLU A 260 12.23 17.14 -41.82
C GLU A 260 11.72 15.85 -41.16
N LYS A 261 12.61 14.90 -40.82
CA LYS A 261 12.25 13.69 -40.05
C LYS A 261 11.64 14.04 -38.69
N HIS A 262 12.25 14.98 -37.96
CA HIS A 262 11.73 15.45 -36.68
C HIS A 262 10.40 16.21 -36.83
N LYS A 263 10.25 17.07 -37.86
CA LYS A 263 8.96 17.72 -38.16
C LYS A 263 7.86 16.70 -38.45
N ALA A 264 8.15 15.65 -39.20
CA ALA A 264 7.19 14.57 -39.48
C ALA A 264 6.80 13.81 -38.20
N LYS A 265 7.77 13.51 -37.31
CA LYS A 265 7.51 12.87 -36.02
C LYS A 265 6.67 13.76 -35.09
N ILE A 266 6.98 15.06 -35.02
CA ILE A 266 6.19 16.05 -34.27
C ILE A 266 4.76 16.14 -34.81
N LYS A 267 4.59 16.11 -36.14
CA LYS A 267 3.25 16.14 -36.76
C LYS A 267 2.42 14.91 -36.36
N LYS A 268 3.00 13.70 -36.43
CA LYS A 268 2.34 12.47 -35.97
C LYS A 268 1.99 12.51 -34.48
N LEU A 269 2.89 13.03 -33.63
CA LEU A 269 2.61 13.18 -32.20
C LEU A 269 1.47 14.18 -31.94
N LYS A 270 1.42 15.29 -32.69
CA LYS A 270 0.30 16.25 -32.61
C LYS A 270 -1.02 15.63 -33.05
N GLU A 271 -1.04 14.85 -34.13
CA GLU A 271 -2.21 14.11 -34.60
C GLU A 271 -2.69 13.09 -33.56
N ASN A 272 -1.78 12.32 -32.96
CA ASN A 272 -2.12 11.37 -31.88
C ASN A 272 -2.68 12.07 -30.65
N LEU A 273 -2.14 13.24 -30.29
CA LEU A 273 -2.61 14.04 -29.15
C LEU A 273 -3.99 14.63 -29.41
N ILE A 274 -4.27 15.06 -30.65
CA ILE A 274 -5.62 15.48 -31.07
C ILE A 274 -6.60 14.31 -30.98
N ASN A 275 -6.20 13.12 -31.46
CA ASN A 275 -7.05 11.94 -31.40
C ASN A 275 -7.37 11.54 -29.96
N LEU A 276 -6.36 11.51 -29.07
CA LEU A 276 -6.55 11.25 -27.63
C LEU A 276 -7.48 12.25 -26.95
N LYS A 277 -7.35 13.54 -27.29
CA LYS A 277 -8.28 14.57 -26.78
C LYS A 277 -9.70 14.33 -27.26
N GLN A 278 -9.89 13.95 -28.52
CA GLN A 278 -11.21 13.64 -29.07
C GLN A 278 -11.83 12.38 -28.44
N THR A 279 -11.05 11.34 -28.14
CA THR A 279 -11.56 10.16 -27.41
C THR A 279 -11.93 10.51 -25.98
N ALA A 280 -11.06 11.25 -25.26
CA ALA A 280 -11.34 11.69 -23.89
C ALA A 280 -12.60 12.57 -23.81
N GLU A 281 -12.80 13.47 -24.79
CA GLU A 281 -14.01 14.30 -24.86
C GLU A 281 -15.27 13.46 -25.13
N LYS A 282 -15.19 12.46 -26.01
CA LYS A 282 -16.30 11.53 -26.26
C LYS A 282 -16.65 10.73 -25.01
N ASP A 283 -15.65 10.20 -24.30
CA ASP A 283 -15.85 9.45 -23.06
C ASP A 283 -16.47 10.32 -21.96
N PHE A 284 -16.02 11.58 -21.86
CA PHE A 284 -16.60 12.55 -20.94
C PHE A 284 -18.08 12.83 -21.23
N GLN A 285 -18.44 13.05 -22.51
CA GLN A 285 -19.84 13.24 -22.92
C GLN A 285 -20.70 12.01 -22.60
N LEU A 286 -20.18 10.79 -22.85
CA LEU A 286 -20.87 9.53 -22.57
C LEU A 286 -21.11 9.31 -21.07
N ILE A 287 -20.17 9.74 -20.22
CA ILE A 287 -20.35 9.74 -18.76
C ILE A 287 -21.43 10.74 -18.34
N LEU A 288 -21.44 11.93 -18.95
CA LEU A 288 -22.40 13.00 -18.67
C LEU A 288 -23.84 12.58 -19.05
N GLU A 289 -24.01 11.95 -20.21
CA GLU A 289 -25.27 11.35 -20.66
C GLU A 289 -25.75 10.28 -19.68
N LYS A 290 -24.88 9.32 -19.29
CA LYS A 290 -25.21 8.29 -18.30
C LYS A 290 -25.57 8.87 -16.93
N GLN A 291 -24.93 9.96 -16.51
CA GLN A 291 -25.28 10.65 -15.27
C GLN A 291 -26.66 11.32 -15.37
N ASN A 292 -26.99 11.92 -16.51
CA ASN A 292 -28.28 12.55 -16.75
C ASN A 292 -29.41 11.52 -16.83
N GLU A 293 -29.20 10.38 -17.51
CA GLU A 293 -30.14 9.26 -17.52
C GLU A 293 -30.37 8.69 -16.11
N LYS A 294 -29.31 8.52 -15.31
CA LYS A 294 -29.43 8.11 -13.90
C LYS A 294 -30.23 9.12 -13.08
N LYS A 295 -30.02 10.42 -13.28
CA LYS A 295 -30.80 11.46 -12.59
C LYS A 295 -32.27 11.44 -13.02
N ALA A 296 -32.56 11.27 -14.30
CA ALA A 296 -33.92 11.17 -14.82
C ALA A 296 -34.66 9.95 -14.25
N THR A 297 -34.03 8.77 -14.31
CA THR A 297 -34.60 7.53 -13.75
C THR A 297 -34.78 7.59 -12.24
N GLN A 298 -33.86 8.24 -11.50
CA GLN A 298 -34.03 8.50 -10.06
C GLN A 298 -35.21 9.43 -9.79
N LYS A 299 -35.38 10.49 -10.59
CA LYS A 299 -36.50 11.42 -10.47
C LYS A 299 -37.84 10.71 -10.72
N ASP A 300 -37.92 9.89 -11.76
CA ASP A 300 -39.13 9.11 -12.06
C ASP A 300 -39.44 8.11 -10.95
N ARG A 301 -38.42 7.46 -10.38
CA ARG A 301 -38.58 6.56 -9.24
C ARG A 301 -39.10 7.29 -7.99
N ILE A 302 -38.56 8.47 -7.68
CA ILE A 302 -39.03 9.28 -6.55
C ILE A 302 -40.49 9.69 -6.75
N ASN A 303 -40.86 10.09 -7.98
CA ASN A 303 -42.25 10.45 -8.28
C ASN A 303 -43.21 9.27 -8.06
N ARG A 304 -42.87 8.07 -8.53
CA ARG A 304 -43.69 6.86 -8.29
C ARG A 304 -43.81 6.53 -6.80
N ILE A 305 -42.70 6.58 -6.05
CA ILE A 305 -42.73 6.37 -4.59
C ILE A 305 -43.65 7.39 -3.91
N ASN A 306 -43.61 8.65 -4.33
CA ASN A 306 -44.47 9.67 -3.76
C ASN A 306 -45.95 9.45 -4.10
N GLU A 307 -46.27 9.00 -5.32
CA GLU A 307 -47.62 8.62 -5.73
C GLU A 307 -48.13 7.42 -4.91
N ASP A 308 -47.31 6.39 -4.74
CA ASP A 308 -47.64 5.20 -3.93
C ASP A 308 -47.84 5.56 -2.46
N HIS A 309 -46.95 6.36 -1.87
CA HIS A 309 -47.09 6.84 -0.50
C HIS A 309 -48.36 7.67 -0.33
N LYS A 310 -48.71 8.51 -1.31
CA LYS A 310 -49.94 9.30 -1.27
C LYS A 310 -51.17 8.39 -1.31
N ALA A 311 -51.19 7.37 -2.17
CA ALA A 311 -52.28 6.40 -2.23
C ALA A 311 -52.46 5.64 -0.90
N ILE A 312 -51.37 5.23 -0.26
CA ILE A 312 -51.40 4.56 1.05
C ILE A 312 -51.92 5.51 2.14
N ILE A 313 -51.47 6.77 2.14
CA ILE A 313 -51.95 7.78 3.09
C ILE A 313 -53.45 8.01 2.90
N ASP A 314 -53.93 8.14 1.66
CA ASP A 314 -55.34 8.33 1.34
C ASP A 314 -56.17 7.11 1.80
N GLN A 315 -55.64 5.89 1.65
CA GLN A 315 -56.25 4.66 2.17
C GLN A 315 -56.35 4.68 3.70
N ILE A 316 -55.25 4.97 4.42
CA ILE A 316 -55.24 5.04 5.89
C ILE A 316 -56.22 6.12 6.38
N GLN A 317 -56.30 7.26 5.70
CA GLN A 317 -57.27 8.30 6.02
C GLN A 317 -58.70 7.83 5.80
N GLY A 318 -58.97 7.09 4.72
CA GLY A 318 -60.26 6.44 4.47
C GLY A 318 -60.65 5.46 5.58
N GLU A 319 -59.74 4.56 5.96
CA GLU A 319 -59.94 3.61 7.06
C GLU A 319 -60.18 4.31 8.40
N THR A 320 -59.40 5.36 8.69
CA THR A 320 -59.55 6.16 9.90
C THR A 320 -60.92 6.84 9.96
N ASN A 321 -61.40 7.37 8.84
CA ASN A 321 -62.72 8.00 8.77
C ASN A 321 -63.85 6.97 8.92
N ASN A 322 -63.71 5.78 8.34
CA ASN A 322 -64.66 4.69 8.53
C ASN A 322 -64.70 4.22 9.99
N LEU A 323 -63.56 4.04 10.65
CA LEU A 323 -63.49 3.68 12.07
C LEU A 323 -64.12 4.76 12.94
N LYS A 324 -63.90 6.05 12.65
CA LYS A 324 -64.57 7.16 13.35
C LYS A 324 -66.09 7.10 13.19
N ALA A 325 -66.59 6.83 11.98
CA ALA A 325 -68.02 6.71 11.73
C ALA A 325 -68.63 5.51 12.48
N GLN A 326 -67.95 4.36 12.49
CA GLN A 326 -68.35 3.18 13.26
C GLN A 326 -68.41 3.47 14.76
N LEU A 327 -67.39 4.14 15.30
CA LEU A 327 -67.31 4.49 16.72
C LEU A 327 -68.44 5.46 17.13
N ILE A 328 -68.81 6.41 16.26
CA ILE A 328 -69.97 7.29 16.47
C ILE A 328 -71.27 6.48 16.49
N SER A 329 -71.48 5.59 15.51
CA SER A 329 -72.67 4.74 15.43
C SER A 329 -72.82 3.84 16.66
N GLU A 330 -71.73 3.18 17.08
CA GLU A 330 -71.74 2.33 18.27
C GLU A 330 -72.04 3.16 19.53
N LYS A 331 -71.50 4.38 19.64
CA LYS A 331 -71.78 5.28 20.77
C LYS A 331 -73.26 5.66 20.84
N GLU A 332 -73.89 5.95 19.70
CA GLU A 332 -75.32 6.23 19.62
C GLU A 332 -76.17 5.02 20.01
N ASP A 333 -75.79 3.82 19.56
CA ASP A 333 -76.50 2.58 19.89
C ASP A 333 -76.35 2.23 21.38
N TRP A 334 -75.17 2.43 21.96
CA TRP A 334 -74.95 2.32 23.41
C TRP A 334 -75.82 3.30 24.19
N GLN A 335 -75.98 4.55 23.72
CA GLN A 335 -76.88 5.51 24.36
C GLN A 335 -78.34 5.07 24.28
N LYS A 336 -78.80 4.56 23.13
CA LYS A 336 -80.17 4.02 22.99
C LYS A 336 -80.42 2.84 23.92
N GLN A 337 -79.47 1.90 24.00
CA GLN A 337 -79.57 0.75 24.91
C GLN A 337 -79.60 1.18 26.37
N LYS A 338 -78.74 2.12 26.76
CA LYS A 338 -78.72 2.68 28.11
C LYS A 338 -80.06 3.33 28.48
N GLU A 339 -80.65 4.11 27.57
CA GLU A 339 -81.94 4.75 27.83
C GLU A 339 -83.08 3.72 27.92
N LYS A 340 -83.04 2.66 27.10
CA LYS A 340 -84.00 1.56 27.18
C LYS A 340 -83.95 0.85 28.54
N VAL A 341 -82.75 0.49 29.01
CA VAL A 341 -82.57 -0.14 30.33
C VAL A 341 -83.07 0.76 31.45
N LYS A 342 -82.81 2.08 31.36
CA LYS A 342 -83.28 3.05 32.35
C LYS A 342 -84.81 3.15 32.37
N VAL A 343 -85.45 3.14 31.20
CA VAL A 343 -86.91 3.13 31.08
C VAL A 343 -87.50 1.84 31.67
N ASP A 344 -86.91 0.68 31.36
CA ASP A 344 -87.40 -0.61 31.84
C ASP A 344 -87.25 -0.74 33.36
N TYR A 345 -86.12 -0.32 33.92
CA TYR A 345 -85.92 -0.25 35.37
C TYR A 345 -86.95 0.65 36.08
N ASN A 346 -87.22 1.84 35.52
CA ASN A 346 -88.22 2.75 36.11
C ASN A 346 -89.64 2.17 36.05
N LYS A 347 -89.98 1.41 35.00
CA LYS A 347 -91.26 0.68 34.94
C LYS A 347 -91.34 -0.40 36.01
N GLU A 348 -90.30 -1.20 36.18
CA GLU A 348 -90.25 -2.23 37.23
C GLU A 348 -90.37 -1.62 38.63
N LYS A 349 -89.64 -0.53 38.88
CA LYS A 349 -89.73 0.23 40.13
C LYS A 349 -91.17 0.70 40.40
N ALA A 350 -91.84 1.29 39.41
CA ALA A 350 -93.23 1.75 39.54
C ALA A 350 -94.22 0.60 39.79
N VAL A 351 -93.97 -0.59 39.23
CA VAL A 351 -94.77 -1.79 39.50
C VAL A 351 -94.59 -2.27 40.94
N ILE A 352 -93.36 -2.26 41.45
CA ILE A 352 -93.06 -2.62 42.85
C ILE A 352 -93.71 -1.62 43.80
N GLU A 353 -93.57 -0.32 43.54
CA GLU A 353 -94.18 0.75 44.36
C GLU A 353 -95.71 0.58 44.43
N LYS A 354 -96.39 0.33 43.30
CA LYS A 354 -97.84 0.06 43.30
C LYS A 354 -98.22 -1.18 44.11
N LYS A 355 -97.43 -2.26 44.05
CA LYS A 355 -97.68 -3.45 44.88
C LYS A 355 -97.57 -3.12 46.37
N THR A 356 -96.53 -2.40 46.77
CA THR A 356 -96.35 -1.97 48.16
C THR A 356 -97.48 -1.04 48.63
N GLU A 357 -98.00 -0.16 47.78
CA GLU A 357 -99.18 0.67 48.10
C GLU A 357 -100.45 -0.18 48.30
N THR A 358 -100.68 -1.19 47.45
CA THR A 358 -101.85 -2.08 47.61
C THR A 358 -101.78 -2.94 48.85
N GLU A 359 -100.58 -3.44 49.20
CA GLU A 359 -100.36 -4.18 50.44
C GLU A 359 -100.58 -3.29 51.67
N ASN A 360 -100.03 -2.07 51.66
CA ASN A 360 -100.25 -1.11 52.74
C ASN A 360 -101.73 -0.76 52.92
N ARG A 361 -102.48 -0.56 51.82
CA ARG A 361 -103.93 -0.34 51.89
C ARG A 361 -104.67 -1.55 52.46
N TYR A 362 -104.29 -2.77 52.07
CA TYR A 362 -104.88 -3.99 52.63
C TYR A 362 -104.66 -4.07 54.15
N TYR A 363 -103.44 -3.79 54.63
CA TYR A 363 -103.15 -3.78 56.06
C TYR A 363 -103.90 -2.66 56.82
N GLN A 364 -104.02 -1.47 56.22
CA GLN A 364 -104.84 -0.39 56.78
C GLN A 364 -106.32 -0.78 56.91
N PHE A 365 -106.95 -1.29 55.85
CA PHE A 365 -108.34 -1.77 55.90
C PHE A 365 -108.55 -2.88 56.93
N LYS A 366 -107.60 -3.82 57.02
CA LYS A 366 -107.67 -4.89 58.02
C LYS A 366 -107.58 -4.35 59.45
N SER A 367 -106.71 -3.36 59.68
CA SER A 367 -106.59 -2.68 60.96
C SER A 367 -107.88 -1.93 61.32
N GLU A 368 -108.48 -1.21 60.38
CA GLU A 368 -109.74 -0.50 60.57
C GLU A 368 -110.91 -1.47 60.85
N ALA A 369 -111.01 -2.58 60.11
CA ALA A 369 -112.03 -3.61 60.36
C ALA A 369 -111.92 -4.21 61.76
N LEU A 370 -110.69 -4.54 62.19
CA LEU A 370 -110.42 -5.01 63.55
C LEU A 370 -110.78 -3.96 64.61
N HIS A 371 -110.48 -2.69 64.36
CA HIS A 371 -110.87 -1.61 65.26
C HIS A 371 -112.39 -1.45 65.35
N THR A 372 -113.09 -1.62 64.24
CA THR A 372 -114.57 -1.53 64.18
C THR A 372 -115.23 -2.68 64.94
N GLU A 373 -114.71 -3.90 64.79
CA GLU A 373 -115.18 -5.06 65.58
C GLU A 373 -114.86 -4.88 67.07
N LEU A 374 -113.67 -4.38 67.42
CA LEU A 374 -113.34 -4.06 68.80
C LEU A 374 -114.34 -3.05 69.39
N GLN A 375 -114.66 -1.98 68.66
CA GLN A 375 -115.68 -1.02 69.09
C GLN A 375 -117.07 -1.65 69.22
N ARG A 376 -117.43 -2.57 68.32
CA ARG A 376 -118.71 -3.28 68.40
C ARG A 376 -118.78 -4.15 69.64
N VAL A 377 -117.74 -4.92 69.94
CA VAL A 377 -117.63 -5.73 71.17
C VAL A 377 -117.71 -4.83 72.41
N LEU A 378 -117.02 -3.69 72.41
CA LEU A 378 -117.12 -2.72 73.51
C LEU A 378 -118.55 -2.17 73.70
N ARG A 379 -119.31 -1.93 72.62
CA ARG A 379 -120.73 -1.53 72.72
C ARG A 379 -121.63 -2.67 73.18
N GLU A 380 -121.38 -3.90 72.74
CA GLU A 380 -122.11 -5.09 73.22
C GLU A 380 -121.89 -5.30 74.72
N ASN A 381 -120.65 -5.14 75.19
CA ASN A 381 -120.33 -5.18 76.62
C ASN A 381 -121.02 -4.06 77.42
N ALA A 382 -121.06 -2.83 76.88
CA ALA A 382 -121.78 -1.72 77.51
C ALA A 382 -123.29 -1.98 77.62
N LYS A 383 -123.90 -2.65 76.64
CA LYS A 383 -125.32 -3.07 76.72
C LYS A 383 -125.55 -4.14 77.79
N ILE A 384 -124.61 -5.08 77.94
CA ILE A 384 -124.67 -6.07 79.03
C ILE A 384 -124.57 -5.36 80.40
N GLU A 385 -123.71 -4.34 80.52
CA GLU A 385 -123.66 -3.51 81.74
C GLU A 385 -124.98 -2.75 81.99
N GLU A 386 -125.62 -2.21 80.96
CA GLU A 386 -126.97 -1.61 81.06
C GLU A 386 -128.04 -2.64 81.46
N GLU A 387 -128.05 -3.85 80.89
CA GLU A 387 -128.99 -4.93 81.26
C GLU A 387 -128.81 -5.42 82.70
N ILE A 388 -127.56 -5.43 83.22
CA ILE A 388 -127.27 -5.70 84.63
C ILE A 388 -127.76 -4.54 85.53
N HIS A 389 -127.68 -3.29 85.05
CA HIS A 389 -128.21 -2.12 85.77
C HIS A 389 -129.74 -2.06 85.79
N GLU A 390 -130.44 -2.38 84.69
CA GLU A 390 -131.92 -2.46 84.63
C GLU A 390 -132.47 -3.55 85.57
N GLY A 391 -131.83 -4.72 85.64
CA GLY A 391 -132.21 -5.78 86.58
C GLY A 391 -132.03 -5.41 88.06
N HIS A 392 -131.11 -4.49 88.35
CA HIS A 392 -130.91 -3.93 89.70
C HIS A 392 -131.87 -2.76 90.01
N GLU A 393 -132.33 -2.02 89.01
CA GLU A 393 -133.27 -0.90 89.16
C GLU A 393 -134.73 -1.36 89.35
N GLU A 394 -135.16 -2.46 88.72
CA GLU A 394 -136.51 -3.02 88.92
C GLU A 394 -136.74 -3.55 90.35
N LEU A 395 -135.69 -4.10 90.98
CA LEU A 395 -135.74 -4.56 92.37
C LEU A 395 -135.82 -3.40 93.37
N ILE A 396 -135.24 -2.24 93.05
CA ILE A 396 -135.24 -1.04 93.90
C ILE A 396 -136.56 -0.25 93.76
N ASN A 397 -137.19 -0.28 92.58
CA ASN A 397 -138.48 0.41 92.35
C ASN A 397 -139.69 -0.31 92.96
N GLY A 398 -139.64 -1.63 93.17
CA GLY A 398 -140.67 -2.38 93.89
C GLY A 398 -140.80 -2.01 95.37
N TYR A 399 -139.68 -1.74 96.05
CA TYR A 399 -139.69 -1.36 97.47
C TYR A 399 -140.14 0.10 97.72
N LYS A 400 -139.94 1.00 96.74
CA LYS A 400 -140.33 2.43 96.85
C LYS A 400 -141.82 2.72 96.60
N SER A 401 -142.58 1.80 96.00
CA SER A 401 -144.01 2.02 95.68
C SER A 401 -144.96 1.65 96.84
N ALA A 402 -144.58 0.68 97.69
CA ALA A 402 -145.36 0.31 98.87
C ALA A 402 -145.27 1.34 100.00
N GLU A 403 -144.13 2.05 100.12
CA GLU A 403 -143.91 3.08 101.14
C GLU A 403 -144.69 4.38 100.84
N ASN A 404 -144.91 4.71 99.56
CA ASN A 404 -145.62 5.92 99.13
C ASN A 404 -147.16 5.86 99.30
N ILE A 405 -147.75 4.67 99.39
CA ILE A 405 -149.19 4.51 99.63
C ILE A 405 -149.52 4.74 101.11
N PHE A 406 -148.63 4.34 102.03
CA PHE A 406 -148.81 4.52 103.47
C PHE A 406 -148.56 5.96 103.92
N LEU A 407 -147.65 6.70 103.27
CA LEU A 407 -147.35 8.10 103.57
C LEU A 407 -148.48 9.07 103.13
N ASN A 408 -149.15 8.80 102.01
CA ASN A 408 -150.24 9.65 101.49
C ASN A 408 -151.54 9.59 102.32
N GLU A 409 -151.82 8.49 103.03
CA GLU A 409 -152.98 8.40 103.94
C GLU A 409 -152.74 9.14 105.27
N LEU A 410 -151.48 9.30 105.69
CA LEU A 410 -151.09 10.02 106.90
C LEU A 410 -151.07 11.55 106.68
N GLU A 411 -150.69 12.00 105.48
CA GLU A 411 -150.61 13.42 105.10
C GLU A 411 -151.98 14.12 104.99
N LYS A 412 -153.02 13.41 104.54
CA LYS A 412 -154.40 13.94 104.51
C LYS A 412 -155.00 14.20 105.90
N LYS A 413 -154.55 13.48 106.95
CA LYS A 413 -154.97 13.73 108.35
C LYS A 413 -154.21 14.90 109.00
N LYS A 414 -153.00 15.22 108.54
CA LYS A 414 -152.12 16.27 109.11
C LYS A 414 -152.37 17.67 108.53
N GLN A 415 -152.86 17.76 107.29
CA GLN A 415 -153.13 19.03 106.60
C GLN A 415 -154.35 19.80 107.16
N ILE A 416 -155.21 19.16 107.95
CA ILE A 416 -156.34 19.80 108.64
C ILE A 416 -155.89 20.52 109.93
N GLU A 417 -154.81 20.09 110.60
CA GLU A 417 -154.27 20.75 111.81
C GLU A 417 -153.22 21.84 111.52
N ILE A 418 -152.47 21.76 110.40
CA ILE A 418 -151.37 22.68 110.09
C ILE A 418 -151.84 24.09 109.68
N ASN A 419 -153.06 24.23 109.16
CA ASN A 419 -153.66 25.54 108.84
C ASN A 419 -153.87 26.43 110.09
N GLU A 420 -153.84 25.87 111.30
CA GLU A 420 -153.91 26.66 112.54
C GLU A 420 -152.55 27.18 113.05
N ARG A 421 -151.40 26.67 112.54
CA ARG A 421 -150.06 26.97 113.10
C ARG A 421 -149.18 27.90 112.24
N VAL A 422 -149.53 28.13 110.97
CA VAL A 422 -148.84 29.05 110.02
C VAL A 422 -148.85 30.53 110.47
N LYS A 423 -149.64 30.90 111.47
CA LYS A 423 -149.71 32.27 111.99
C LYS A 423 -148.54 32.68 112.92
N LYS A 424 -147.53 31.85 113.18
CA LYS A 424 -146.56 32.09 114.30
C LYS A 424 -145.04 32.01 114.04
N LYS A 425 -144.51 31.71 112.85
CA LYS A 425 -143.03 31.50 112.65
C LYS A 425 -142.36 32.19 111.46
N MET A 426 -142.97 33.23 110.89
CA MET A 426 -142.46 34.06 109.77
C MET A 426 -141.15 34.85 110.02
N ASP A 427 -140.42 34.70 111.13
CA ASP A 427 -139.41 35.70 111.54
C ASP A 427 -137.91 35.33 111.50
N GLU A 428 -137.44 34.09 111.22
CA GLU A 428 -136.02 33.75 111.53
C GLU A 428 -135.03 33.47 110.36
N ILE A 429 -135.44 33.15 109.13
CA ILE A 429 -134.50 32.58 108.11
C ILE A 429 -134.10 33.60 107.03
N ARG A 430 -133.52 34.73 107.44
CA ARG A 430 -133.12 35.82 106.53
C ARG A 430 -131.61 36.12 106.50
N GLU A 431 -130.74 35.29 107.09
CA GLU A 431 -129.44 35.83 107.49
C GLU A 431 -128.22 35.65 106.57
N ILE A 432 -127.73 34.49 106.13
CA ILE A 432 -126.28 34.44 105.79
C ILE A 432 -125.94 34.05 104.36
N HIS A 433 -125.71 35.12 103.60
CA HIS A 433 -125.24 35.29 102.23
C HIS A 433 -123.84 35.92 102.28
N SER A 434 -122.74 35.18 102.51
CA SER A 434 -121.50 35.90 102.91
C SER A 434 -120.10 35.32 102.71
N MET A 435 -119.79 34.17 102.09
CA MET A 435 -118.36 33.75 102.08
C MET A 435 -117.81 33.17 100.78
N GLU A 436 -117.56 34.06 99.81
CA GLU A 436 -116.22 34.20 99.17
C GLU A 436 -115.78 33.07 98.21
N THR A 437 -115.70 33.25 96.89
CA THR A 437 -114.96 34.30 96.16
C THR A 437 -113.53 34.51 96.68
N GLN A 438 -112.54 33.59 96.52
CA GLN A 438 -111.11 34.05 96.56
C GLN A 438 -109.92 33.12 96.24
N LYS A 439 -110.01 31.88 95.69
CA LYS A 439 -108.79 31.02 95.67
C LYS A 439 -108.19 30.46 94.37
N LEU A 440 -108.79 30.59 93.18
CA LEU A 440 -108.31 29.81 92.01
C LEU A 440 -107.71 30.58 90.83
N LEU A 441 -107.20 31.81 91.03
CA LEU A 441 -106.68 32.67 89.95
C LEU A 441 -105.21 33.15 90.07
N GLU A 442 -104.35 32.62 90.95
CA GLU A 442 -103.09 33.33 91.29
C GLU A 442 -101.70 32.71 91.02
N GLU A 443 -101.53 31.48 90.53
CA GLU A 443 -100.15 30.94 90.37
C GLU A 443 -99.79 30.46 88.96
N ILE A 444 -99.90 31.43 88.05
CA ILE A 444 -99.04 31.67 86.89
C ILE A 444 -97.53 31.41 87.18
N GLN A 445 -96.77 31.01 86.15
CA GLN A 445 -95.31 31.20 85.98
C GLN A 445 -94.30 30.48 86.90
N LYS A 446 -93.55 29.55 86.29
CA LYS A 446 -92.08 29.35 86.40
C LYS A 446 -91.69 28.38 85.26
N ALA A 447 -91.30 28.76 84.04
CA ALA A 447 -90.11 29.53 83.64
C ALA A 447 -88.81 29.09 84.33
N LYS A 448 -87.94 28.34 83.60
CA LYS A 448 -86.45 28.49 83.47
C LYS A 448 -85.81 27.19 82.92
N LEU A 449 -85.20 27.11 81.72
CA LEU A 449 -83.93 27.69 81.18
C LEU A 449 -82.64 26.89 81.51
N GLY A 450 -81.80 26.68 80.48
CA GLY A 450 -80.38 26.28 80.55
C GLY A 450 -79.90 25.56 79.27
N GLU A 451 -79.69 26.25 78.15
CA GLU A 451 -78.36 26.73 77.68
C GLU A 451 -77.43 25.61 77.13
N ASN A 452 -77.31 25.44 75.80
CA ASN A 452 -76.37 26.11 74.86
C ASN A 452 -74.99 25.40 74.78
N ASN A 453 -74.24 25.27 73.67
CA ASN A 453 -74.37 25.46 72.21
C ASN A 453 -72.96 25.23 71.58
N LEU A 454 -72.86 24.96 70.26
CA LEU A 454 -71.92 25.53 69.24
C LEU A 454 -71.67 24.50 68.09
N LEU A 455 -72.18 24.62 66.86
CA LEU A 455 -71.90 25.52 65.70
C LEU A 455 -70.64 25.20 64.86
N SER A 456 -70.80 25.29 63.51
CA SER A 456 -69.79 25.44 62.42
C SER A 456 -68.90 24.22 62.10
N GLU A 457 -68.47 23.87 60.87
CA GLU A 457 -68.53 24.45 59.51
C GLU A 457 -67.84 23.48 58.51
N LEU A 458 -68.05 23.69 57.20
CA LEU A 458 -67.12 23.45 56.06
C LEU A 458 -66.83 22.04 55.44
N GLU A 459 -67.27 21.91 54.18
CA GLU A 459 -66.51 21.61 52.94
C GLU A 459 -65.62 20.36 52.69
N LYS A 460 -65.99 19.65 51.60
CA LYS A 460 -65.19 19.09 50.47
C LYS A 460 -63.88 18.32 50.75
N GLU A 461 -63.76 17.11 50.19
CA GLU A 461 -62.89 16.80 49.02
C GLU A 461 -62.73 15.30 48.67
N LYS A 462 -62.90 15.01 47.38
CA LYS A 462 -62.06 14.20 46.46
C LYS A 462 -61.63 12.73 46.76
N LYS A 463 -61.90 11.95 45.68
CA LYS A 463 -60.99 11.05 44.90
C LYS A 463 -60.62 9.68 45.48
N ALA A 464 -60.88 8.65 44.66
CA ALA A 464 -59.94 7.61 44.18
C ALA A 464 -60.80 6.54 43.46
N ARG A 465 -60.56 6.23 42.17
CA ARG A 465 -59.73 5.09 41.68
C ARG A 465 -60.28 3.75 42.20
N GLU A 466 -60.48 2.68 41.45
CA GLU A 466 -59.93 2.12 40.21
C GLU A 466 -60.49 0.68 40.25
N THR A 467 -61.19 0.22 39.21
CA THR A 467 -60.76 -0.92 38.36
C THR A 467 -60.77 -2.32 38.97
N ALA A 468 -61.24 -3.26 38.15
CA ALA A 468 -60.61 -4.54 37.81
C ALA A 468 -61.65 -5.67 37.87
N GLU A 469 -62.00 -6.24 36.71
CA GLU A 469 -61.54 -7.58 36.28
C GLU A 469 -62.63 -8.63 36.61
N THR A 470 -63.00 -9.64 35.82
CA THR A 470 -62.39 -10.29 34.65
C THR A 470 -63.30 -11.44 34.18
N LEU A 471 -63.24 -11.75 32.88
CA LEU A 471 -63.28 -13.11 32.26
C LEU A 471 -64.61 -13.90 32.38
N LYS A 472 -65.07 -14.74 31.45
CA LYS A 472 -64.46 -15.70 30.48
C LYS A 472 -65.67 -16.26 29.68
N GLU A 473 -65.65 -16.57 28.39
CA GLU A 473 -65.35 -17.89 27.78
C GLU A 473 -65.93 -17.85 26.35
N LEU A 474 -65.11 -17.93 25.29
CA LEU A 474 -64.60 -19.11 24.56
C LEU A 474 -65.51 -19.63 23.42
N GLY A 475 -64.93 -19.60 22.21
CA GLY A 475 -65.12 -20.58 21.13
C GLY A 475 -65.55 -19.97 19.79
N ILE A 476 -65.08 -20.34 18.61
CA ILE A 476 -64.25 -21.44 18.09
C ILE A 476 -63.90 -21.08 16.60
N LYS A 477 -62.81 -21.66 16.08
CA LYS A 477 -62.49 -22.04 14.67
C LYS A 477 -61.57 -21.17 13.80
N SER A 478 -60.55 -21.89 13.35
CA SER A 478 -59.41 -21.64 12.49
C SER A 478 -59.65 -22.12 11.05
N ASN A 479 -58.87 -21.54 10.11
CA ASN A 479 -58.26 -22.06 8.87
C ASN A 479 -58.26 -20.94 7.82
N SER A 480 -57.25 -20.70 6.98
CA SER A 480 -55.95 -21.32 6.70
C SER A 480 -55.23 -20.45 5.65
N ASN A 481 -53.91 -20.60 5.56
CA ASN A 481 -53.01 -20.35 4.41
C ASN A 481 -52.19 -19.04 4.37
N ASN A 482 -50.91 -19.23 4.71
CA ASN A 482 -49.73 -18.65 4.06
C ASN A 482 -49.79 -18.91 2.52
N ASP A 483 -49.09 -18.24 1.60
CA ASP A 483 -47.70 -17.79 1.66
C ASP A 483 -47.31 -16.94 0.42
N SER A 484 -46.27 -16.13 0.58
CA SER A 484 -45.32 -15.59 -0.43
C SER A 484 -45.83 -14.61 -1.52
N THR A 485 -45.17 -13.49 -1.80
CA THR A 485 -43.77 -13.36 -2.21
C THR A 485 -43.21 -11.95 -2.02
N LEU A 486 -41.93 -11.94 -1.62
CA LEU A 486 -40.99 -10.83 -1.52
C LEU A 486 -40.78 -10.10 -2.85
N SER A 487 -40.55 -8.79 -2.81
CA SER A 487 -39.87 -8.05 -3.89
C SER A 487 -38.75 -7.17 -3.31
N LEU A 488 -37.52 -7.52 -3.67
CA LEU A 488 -36.24 -6.95 -3.25
C LEU A 488 -35.99 -5.58 -3.90
N PHE A 489 -35.72 -4.52 -3.12
CA PHE A 489 -34.60 -3.56 -3.38
C PHE A 489 -34.46 -2.49 -2.27
N THR A 490 -34.03 -2.86 -1.07
CA THR A 490 -33.75 -1.91 0.01
C THR A 490 -32.27 -1.52 0.04
N SER A 491 -32.00 -0.25 -0.26
CA SER A 491 -30.69 0.38 -0.21
C SER A 491 -30.09 0.32 1.20
N SER A 492 -28.82 -0.09 1.29
CA SER A 492 -27.99 -0.28 2.50
C SER A 492 -28.11 0.80 3.59
N ARG A 493 -28.48 2.05 3.24
CA ARG A 493 -28.71 3.14 4.20
C ARG A 493 -30.02 3.06 4.98
N PHE A 494 -31.10 2.50 4.42
CA PHE A 494 -32.38 2.36 5.12
C PHE A 494 -32.38 1.19 6.10
N MET A 495 -31.68 0.11 5.76
CA MET A 495 -31.56 -1.06 6.64
C MET A 495 -30.74 -0.76 7.89
N ALA A 496 -29.68 0.07 7.79
CA ALA A 496 -28.89 0.49 8.95
C ALA A 496 -29.70 1.36 9.93
N ALA A 497 -30.49 2.32 9.42
CA ALA A 497 -31.33 3.16 10.26
C ALA A 497 -32.50 2.39 10.90
N ALA A 498 -33.12 1.46 10.16
CA ALA A 498 -34.17 0.58 10.70
C ALA A 498 -33.61 -0.41 11.72
N ALA A 499 -32.40 -0.94 11.50
CA ALA A 499 -31.67 -1.80 12.42
C ALA A 499 -31.36 -1.10 13.75
N ASP A 500 -30.89 0.15 13.71
CA ASP A 500 -30.55 0.89 14.92
C ASP A 500 -31.81 1.32 15.69
N LYS A 501 -32.87 1.72 14.98
CA LYS A 501 -34.18 1.99 15.59
C LYS A 501 -34.78 0.75 16.26
N TRP A 502 -34.68 -0.42 15.61
CA TRP A 502 -35.13 -1.69 16.18
C TRP A 502 -34.31 -2.11 17.41
N LYS A 503 -32.98 -1.93 17.40
CA LYS A 503 -32.15 -2.18 18.59
C LYS A 503 -32.55 -1.29 19.76
N GLU A 504 -32.85 -0.03 19.49
CA GLU A 504 -33.28 0.92 20.52
C GLU A 504 -34.69 0.57 21.06
N GLU A 505 -35.64 0.26 20.17
CA GLU A 505 -36.99 -0.17 20.55
C GLU A 505 -36.99 -1.47 21.36
N THR A 506 -36.25 -2.50 20.90
CA THR A 506 -36.13 -3.79 21.61
C THR A 506 -35.39 -3.67 22.93
N PHE A 507 -34.37 -2.81 23.02
CA PHE A 507 -33.67 -2.54 24.28
C PHE A 507 -34.58 -1.83 25.29
N VAL A 508 -35.36 -0.83 24.84
CA VAL A 508 -36.33 -0.13 25.68
C VAL A 508 -37.43 -1.08 26.15
N GLU A 509 -37.96 -1.93 25.27
CA GLU A 509 -39.01 -2.89 25.61
C GLU A 509 -38.51 -4.00 26.55
N SER A 510 -37.30 -4.53 26.31
CA SER A 510 -36.67 -5.48 27.24
C SER A 510 -36.40 -4.86 28.62
N LYS A 511 -35.98 -3.58 28.66
CA LYS A 511 -35.78 -2.85 29.91
C LYS A 511 -37.10 -2.65 30.66
N LYS A 512 -38.19 -2.32 29.96
CA LYS A 512 -39.54 -2.22 30.56
C LYS A 512 -40.00 -3.56 31.14
N LEU A 513 -39.90 -4.65 30.37
CA LEU A 513 -40.29 -5.99 30.83
C LEU A 513 -39.49 -6.46 32.05
N LYS A 514 -38.18 -6.14 32.13
CA LYS A 514 -37.37 -6.43 33.32
C LYS A 514 -37.78 -5.62 34.54
N ILE A 515 -38.15 -4.36 34.37
CA ILE A 515 -38.65 -3.51 35.45
C ILE A 515 -40.01 -4.05 35.95
N GLU A 516 -40.89 -4.44 35.02
CA GLU A 516 -42.18 -5.06 35.34
C GLU A 516 -42.02 -6.40 36.06
N GLU A 517 -41.10 -7.27 35.62
CA GLU A 517 -40.77 -8.52 36.32
C GLU A 517 -40.22 -8.24 37.72
N SER A 518 -39.31 -7.27 37.87
CA SER A 518 -38.76 -6.90 39.18
C SER A 518 -39.84 -6.40 40.14
N ASN A 519 -40.78 -5.59 39.65
CA ASN A 519 -41.91 -5.11 40.43
C ASN A 519 -42.90 -6.23 40.79
N ALA A 520 -43.18 -7.14 39.85
CA ALA A 520 -44.03 -8.31 40.10
C ALA A 520 -43.39 -9.27 41.13
N LEU A 521 -42.06 -9.45 41.09
CA LEU A 521 -41.33 -10.23 42.09
C LEU A 521 -41.39 -9.57 43.48
N LYS A 522 -41.24 -8.25 43.58
CA LYS A 522 -41.41 -7.53 44.86
C LYS A 522 -42.84 -7.68 45.41
N GLN A 523 -43.85 -7.60 44.55
CA GLN A 523 -45.24 -7.83 44.96
C GLN A 523 -45.47 -9.28 45.40
N LEU A 524 -44.84 -10.25 44.72
CA LEU A 524 -44.89 -11.65 45.11
C LEU A 524 -44.25 -11.86 46.51
N ASP A 525 -43.07 -11.30 46.75
CA ASP A 525 -42.39 -11.40 48.04
C ASP A 525 -43.22 -10.76 49.17
N GLN A 526 -43.84 -9.60 48.91
CA GLN A 526 -44.75 -8.96 49.86
C GLN A 526 -45.98 -9.83 50.15
N SER A 527 -46.62 -10.39 49.12
CA SER A 527 -47.77 -11.30 49.27
C SER A 527 -47.39 -12.58 50.03
N LYS A 528 -46.18 -13.12 49.82
CA LYS A 528 -45.66 -14.26 50.60
C LYS A 528 -45.54 -13.90 52.07
N LEU A 529 -44.96 -12.73 52.37
CA LEU A 529 -44.78 -12.27 53.74
C LEU A 529 -46.12 -12.06 54.45
N GLU A 530 -47.10 -11.45 53.78
CA GLU A 530 -48.47 -11.28 54.32
C GLU A 530 -49.17 -12.62 54.52
N PHE A 531 -49.02 -13.58 53.60
CA PHE A 531 -49.55 -14.93 53.77
C PHE A 531 -48.92 -15.65 54.96
N PHE A 532 -47.60 -15.56 55.13
CA PHE A 532 -46.91 -16.14 56.30
C PHE A 532 -47.39 -15.50 57.62
N GLN A 533 -47.61 -14.20 57.65
CA GLN A 533 -48.16 -13.53 58.83
C GLN A 533 -49.58 -14.01 59.15
N ALA A 534 -50.43 -14.17 58.14
CA ALA A 534 -51.78 -14.73 58.32
C ALA A 534 -51.73 -16.17 58.84
N VAL A 535 -50.87 -17.03 58.26
CA VAL A 535 -50.63 -18.41 58.72
C VAL A 535 -50.22 -18.44 60.19
N ASN A 536 -49.28 -17.58 60.59
CA ASN A 536 -48.82 -17.52 61.98
C ASN A 536 -49.95 -17.10 62.94
N ARG A 537 -50.75 -16.08 62.59
CA ARG A 537 -51.92 -15.68 63.40
C ARG A 537 -52.95 -16.81 63.53
N THR A 538 -53.21 -17.53 62.45
CA THR A 538 -54.11 -18.70 62.48
C THR A 538 -53.55 -19.82 63.36
N ASN A 539 -52.25 -20.08 63.30
CA ASN A 539 -51.60 -21.08 64.16
C ASN A 539 -51.61 -20.68 65.65
N GLU A 540 -51.35 -19.41 65.97
CA GLU A 540 -51.42 -18.89 67.34
C GLU A 540 -52.84 -19.00 67.92
N LEU A 541 -53.88 -18.70 67.13
CA LEU A 541 -55.26 -18.91 67.55
C LEU A 541 -55.59 -20.39 67.73
N LYS A 542 -55.09 -21.27 66.85
CA LYS A 542 -55.26 -22.71 66.98
C LYS A 542 -54.66 -23.23 68.28
N GLU A 543 -53.45 -22.79 68.63
CA GLU A 543 -52.80 -23.14 69.90
C GLU A 543 -53.60 -22.63 71.10
N LYS A 544 -54.12 -21.40 71.03
CA LYS A 544 -55.00 -20.85 72.08
C LYS A 544 -56.27 -21.69 72.25
N ILE A 545 -56.98 -22.00 71.16
CA ILE A 545 -58.18 -22.85 71.18
C ILE A 545 -57.87 -24.21 71.82
N ILE A 546 -56.78 -24.86 71.41
CA ILE A 546 -56.35 -26.15 71.98
C ILE A 546 -56.07 -26.00 73.49
N SER A 547 -55.36 -24.96 73.91
CA SER A 547 -55.06 -24.75 75.33
C SER A 547 -56.31 -24.49 76.18
N THR A 548 -57.27 -23.70 75.68
CA THR A 548 -58.56 -23.46 76.34
C THR A 548 -59.45 -24.70 76.36
N ALA A 549 -59.44 -25.50 75.29
CA ALA A 549 -60.17 -26.76 75.22
C ALA A 549 -59.60 -27.81 76.19
N GLN A 550 -58.27 -27.88 76.33
CA GLN A 550 -57.60 -28.74 77.32
C GLN A 550 -57.92 -28.30 78.75
N TYR A 551 -57.97 -26.99 79.02
CA TYR A 551 -58.41 -26.46 80.31
C TYR A 551 -59.87 -26.84 80.59
N TYR A 552 -60.77 -26.65 79.61
CA TYR A 552 -62.18 -27.02 79.70
C TYR A 552 -62.35 -28.53 80.00
N GLN A 553 -61.63 -29.39 79.29
CA GLN A 553 -61.66 -30.83 79.49
C GLN A 553 -61.14 -31.23 80.89
N SER A 554 -60.09 -30.56 81.37
CA SER A 554 -59.56 -30.75 82.73
C SER A 554 -60.53 -30.26 83.81
N ALA A 555 -61.24 -29.16 83.58
CA ALA A 555 -62.25 -28.62 84.48
C ALA A 555 -63.50 -29.52 84.57
N ILE A 556 -63.94 -30.11 83.45
CA ILE A 556 -65.01 -31.12 83.44
C ILE A 556 -64.62 -32.34 84.26
N SER A 557 -63.39 -32.85 84.11
CA SER A 557 -62.91 -33.98 84.91
C SER A 557 -62.88 -33.68 86.41
N LYS A 558 -62.50 -32.46 86.81
CA LYS A 558 -62.52 -32.03 88.22
C LYS A 558 -63.92 -31.84 88.78
N ALA A 559 -64.89 -31.40 87.96
CA ALA A 559 -66.29 -31.23 88.38
C ALA A 559 -66.95 -32.56 88.83
N GLN A 560 -66.38 -33.71 88.48
CA GLN A 560 -66.84 -35.02 88.95
C GLN A 560 -66.46 -35.33 90.41
N GLU A 561 -65.60 -34.52 91.03
CA GLU A 561 -65.02 -34.76 92.37
C GLU A 561 -65.36 -33.66 93.41
N CYS A 562 -66.16 -32.65 93.07
CA CYS A 562 -66.38 -31.44 93.91
C CYS A 562 -67.74 -31.40 94.65
N ASN A 563 -67.79 -30.62 95.74
CA ASN A 563 -69.01 -30.38 96.53
C ASN A 563 -70.00 -29.41 95.84
N GLU A 564 -71.27 -29.36 96.27
CA GLU A 564 -72.37 -28.70 95.55
C GLU A 564 -72.18 -27.18 95.30
N GLU A 565 -71.57 -26.44 96.23
CA GLU A 565 -71.23 -25.01 96.04
C GLU A 565 -70.02 -24.80 95.11
N GLU A 566 -69.03 -25.69 95.15
CA GLU A 566 -67.86 -25.67 94.25
C GLU A 566 -68.26 -26.05 92.82
N LEU A 567 -69.25 -26.93 92.69
CA LEU A 567 -69.84 -27.34 91.43
C LEU A 567 -70.54 -26.16 90.73
N GLN A 568 -71.26 -25.30 91.45
CA GLN A 568 -71.91 -24.12 90.86
C GLN A 568 -70.88 -23.10 90.34
N LYS A 569 -69.80 -22.84 91.09
CA LYS A 569 -68.71 -21.95 90.63
C LYS A 569 -67.99 -22.51 89.41
N LEU A 570 -67.67 -23.81 89.41
CA LEU A 570 -67.08 -24.48 88.25
C LEU A 570 -68.01 -24.46 87.03
N GLN A 571 -69.33 -24.60 87.22
CA GLN A 571 -70.30 -24.49 86.12
C GLN A 571 -70.37 -23.08 85.51
N GLU A 572 -70.23 -22.03 86.31
CA GLU A 572 -70.14 -20.65 85.80
C GLU A 572 -68.84 -20.42 85.02
N GLU A 573 -67.69 -20.89 85.55
CA GLU A 573 -66.40 -20.83 84.85
C GLU A 573 -66.41 -21.62 83.54
N ILE A 574 -67.02 -22.81 83.52
CA ILE A 574 -67.22 -23.65 82.33
C ILE A 574 -68.03 -22.89 81.27
N LYS A 575 -69.16 -22.27 81.65
CA LYS A 575 -69.98 -21.46 80.72
C LYS A 575 -69.24 -20.25 80.18
N GLU A 576 -68.39 -19.62 80.98
CA GLU A 576 -67.58 -18.48 80.53
C GLU A 576 -66.49 -18.94 79.55
N LYS A 577 -65.86 -20.09 79.80
CA LYS A 577 -64.89 -20.71 78.88
C LYS A 577 -65.52 -21.23 77.59
N GLU A 578 -66.75 -21.74 77.62
CA GLU A 578 -67.50 -22.07 76.39
C GLU A 578 -67.76 -20.83 75.53
N LYS A 579 -68.13 -19.71 76.15
CA LYS A 579 -68.26 -18.42 75.43
C LYS A 579 -66.93 -17.93 74.86
N GLU A 580 -65.82 -18.16 75.58
CA GLU A 580 -64.47 -17.83 75.11
C GLU A 580 -64.06 -18.70 73.92
N ILE A 581 -64.29 -20.02 73.97
CA ILE A 581 -64.05 -20.95 72.86
C ILE A 581 -64.87 -20.54 71.63
N MET A 582 -66.17 -20.27 71.79
CA MET A 582 -67.03 -19.85 70.68
C MET A 582 -66.54 -18.54 70.01
N LYS A 583 -66.02 -17.58 70.80
CA LYS A 583 -65.41 -16.35 70.25
C LYS A 583 -64.10 -16.63 69.51
N LEU A 584 -63.26 -17.52 70.05
CA LEU A 584 -61.99 -17.89 69.41
C LEU A 584 -62.23 -18.69 68.12
N GLU A 585 -63.23 -19.56 68.08
CA GLU A 585 -63.65 -20.28 66.87
C GLU A 585 -64.14 -19.33 65.78
N LEU A 586 -64.96 -18.33 66.13
CA LEU A 586 -65.38 -17.30 65.18
C LEU A 586 -64.19 -16.52 64.60
N GLN A 587 -63.23 -16.13 65.46
CA GLN A 587 -62.00 -15.47 65.01
C GLN A 587 -61.11 -16.38 64.16
N PHE A 588 -61.12 -17.69 64.43
CA PHE A 588 -60.39 -18.66 63.63
C PHE A 588 -61.00 -18.80 62.23
N ASP A 589 -62.33 -18.85 62.12
CA ASP A 589 -63.03 -18.90 60.84
C ASP A 589 -62.79 -17.63 59.99
N GLU A 590 -62.79 -16.45 60.64
CA GLU A 590 -62.45 -15.18 60.01
C GLU A 590 -60.99 -15.18 59.48
N ASN A 591 -60.03 -15.65 60.28
CA ASN A 591 -58.64 -15.78 59.87
C ASN A 591 -58.44 -16.84 58.78
N GLU A 592 -59.21 -17.93 58.78
CA GLU A 592 -59.14 -18.94 57.70
C GLU A 592 -59.66 -18.36 56.38
N SER A 593 -60.72 -17.55 56.42
CA SER A 593 -61.22 -16.79 55.27
C SER A 593 -60.18 -15.80 54.74
N GLU A 594 -59.52 -15.04 55.63
CA GLU A 594 -58.41 -14.13 55.27
C GLU A 594 -57.24 -14.91 54.64
N LEU A 595 -56.85 -16.05 55.20
CA LEU A 595 -55.78 -16.89 54.70
C LEU A 595 -56.09 -17.44 53.30
N ARG A 596 -57.34 -17.86 53.05
CA ARG A 596 -57.81 -18.26 51.71
C ARG A 596 -57.77 -17.10 50.72
N GLN A 597 -58.12 -15.88 51.15
CA GLN A 597 -58.02 -14.68 50.32
C GLN A 597 -56.55 -14.34 49.97
N LYS A 598 -55.66 -14.37 50.97
CA LYS A 598 -54.22 -14.13 50.78
C LYS A 598 -53.56 -15.18 49.90
N ASN A 599 -53.94 -16.45 50.02
CA ASN A 599 -53.48 -17.53 49.13
C ASN A 599 -53.88 -17.29 47.66
N ARG A 600 -55.09 -16.78 47.41
CA ARG A 600 -55.52 -16.42 46.05
C ARG A 600 -54.69 -15.26 45.49
N GLN A 601 -54.41 -14.24 46.29
CA GLN A 601 -53.55 -13.11 45.89
C GLN A 601 -52.11 -13.57 45.61
N LEU A 602 -51.59 -14.51 46.39
CA LEU A 602 -50.28 -15.12 46.17
C LEU A 602 -50.24 -15.85 44.82
N ASN A 603 -51.20 -16.72 44.54
CA ASN A 603 -51.27 -17.45 43.27
C ASN A 603 -51.38 -16.50 42.06
N GLN A 604 -52.18 -15.44 42.16
CA GLN A 604 -52.28 -14.42 41.11
C GLN A 604 -50.95 -13.71 40.85
N ALA A 605 -50.17 -13.42 41.90
CA ALA A 605 -48.84 -12.83 41.76
C ALA A 605 -47.85 -13.81 41.12
N GLU A 606 -47.89 -15.10 41.47
CA GLU A 606 -47.06 -16.16 40.87
C GLU A 606 -47.39 -16.38 39.39
N ASP A 607 -48.67 -16.38 39.03
CA ASP A 607 -49.13 -16.46 37.65
C ASP A 607 -48.63 -15.26 36.83
N ARG A 608 -48.68 -14.05 37.41
CA ARG A 608 -48.20 -12.82 36.75
C ARG A 608 -46.70 -12.85 36.48
N VAL A 609 -45.89 -13.32 37.43
CA VAL A 609 -44.45 -13.52 37.25
C VAL A 609 -44.17 -14.56 36.16
N SER A 610 -44.90 -15.68 36.18
CA SER A 610 -44.76 -16.75 35.19
C SER A 610 -45.09 -16.26 33.77
N HIS A 611 -46.15 -15.46 33.62
CA HIS A 611 -46.53 -14.85 32.34
C HIS A 611 -45.47 -13.87 31.80
N LEU A 612 -44.90 -13.03 32.68
CA LEU A 612 -43.82 -12.10 32.30
C LEU A 612 -42.55 -12.86 31.86
N ARG A 613 -42.20 -13.95 32.54
CA ARG A 613 -41.08 -14.82 32.14
C ARG A 613 -41.32 -15.46 30.78
N ALA A 614 -42.53 -15.96 30.52
CA ALA A 614 -42.90 -16.54 29.23
C ALA A 614 -42.81 -15.49 28.10
N LYS A 615 -43.32 -14.27 28.32
CA LYS A 615 -43.20 -13.16 27.36
C LYS A 615 -41.74 -12.79 27.06
N MET A 616 -40.89 -12.69 28.07
CA MET A 616 -39.46 -12.44 27.87
C MET A 616 -38.76 -13.56 27.07
N ALA A 617 -39.14 -14.82 27.30
CA ALA A 617 -38.59 -15.95 26.55
C ALA A 617 -39.02 -15.90 25.08
N ALA A 618 -40.29 -15.57 24.80
CA ALA A 618 -40.80 -15.38 23.45
C ALA A 618 -40.07 -14.23 22.72
N GLU A 619 -39.86 -13.10 23.38
CA GLU A 619 -39.16 -11.95 22.77
C GLU A 619 -37.68 -12.26 22.49
N LYS A 620 -37.01 -13.00 23.38
CA LYS A 620 -35.64 -13.50 23.13
C LYS A 620 -35.57 -14.41 21.90
N MET A 621 -36.56 -15.28 21.70
CA MET A 621 -36.62 -16.16 20.53
C MET A 621 -36.88 -15.36 19.25
N ARG A 622 -37.80 -14.38 19.29
CA ARG A 622 -38.07 -13.46 18.18
C ARG A 622 -36.81 -12.67 17.76
N ILE A 623 -36.07 -12.13 18.73
CA ILE A 623 -34.78 -11.45 18.48
C ILE A 623 -33.79 -12.38 17.80
N LYS A 624 -33.64 -13.62 18.29
CA LYS A 624 -32.74 -14.62 17.68
C LYS A 624 -33.14 -14.94 16.23
N GLU A 625 -34.43 -15.08 15.94
CA GLU A 625 -34.91 -15.32 14.58
C GLU A 625 -34.66 -14.15 13.63
N ILE A 626 -34.88 -12.91 14.08
CA ILE A 626 -34.60 -11.70 13.28
C ILE A 626 -33.11 -11.60 12.95
N ILE A 627 -32.23 -11.83 13.94
CA ILE A 627 -30.77 -11.87 13.71
C ILE A 627 -30.40 -12.93 12.67
N LYS A 628 -30.97 -14.13 12.79
CA LYS A 628 -30.69 -15.25 11.88
C LYS A 628 -31.20 -15.00 10.46
N LYS A 629 -32.38 -14.37 10.30
CA LYS A 629 -33.00 -14.15 8.99
C LYS A 629 -32.46 -12.91 8.29
N GLU A 630 -32.37 -11.77 8.97
CA GLU A 630 -32.06 -10.49 8.34
C GLU A 630 -30.56 -10.17 8.36
N TYR A 631 -29.90 -10.34 9.50
CA TYR A 631 -28.50 -9.93 9.64
C TYR A 631 -27.52 -10.93 9.04
N THR A 632 -27.79 -12.24 9.14
CA THR A 632 -26.94 -13.24 8.48
C THR A 632 -26.97 -13.09 6.96
N ALA A 633 -28.15 -12.78 6.38
CA ALA A 633 -28.28 -12.50 4.96
C ALA A 633 -27.49 -11.25 4.55
N GLN A 634 -27.60 -10.15 5.31
CA GLN A 634 -26.83 -8.93 5.06
C GLN A 634 -25.32 -9.14 5.18
N ILE A 635 -24.86 -9.87 6.21
CA ILE A 635 -23.44 -10.21 6.38
C ILE A 635 -22.94 -10.96 5.15
N ASN A 636 -23.67 -11.97 4.69
CA ASN A 636 -23.32 -12.73 3.50
C ASN A 636 -23.33 -11.87 2.23
N GLU A 637 -24.26 -10.93 2.09
CA GLU A 637 -24.31 -9.98 0.98
C GLU A 637 -23.12 -9.02 0.99
N THR A 638 -22.72 -8.48 2.15
CA THR A 638 -21.49 -7.69 2.29
C THR A 638 -20.23 -8.50 1.99
N LEU A 639 -20.15 -9.76 2.44
CA LEU A 639 -19.03 -10.64 2.13
C LEU A 639 -18.93 -10.90 0.62
N LYS A 640 -20.06 -11.14 -0.05
CA LYS A 640 -20.12 -11.32 -1.50
C LYS A 640 -19.73 -10.04 -2.26
N ASN A 641 -20.16 -8.87 -1.79
CA ASN A 641 -19.75 -7.59 -2.37
C ASN A 641 -18.24 -7.33 -2.19
N ASN A 642 -17.68 -7.69 -1.04
CA ASN A 642 -16.24 -7.59 -0.80
C ASN A 642 -15.45 -8.56 -1.70
N GLU A 643 -15.94 -9.78 -1.89
CA GLU A 643 -15.36 -10.76 -2.81
C GLU A 643 -15.40 -10.26 -4.26
N GLN A 644 -16.52 -9.66 -4.69
CA GLN A 644 -16.62 -9.01 -6.01
C GLN A 644 -15.63 -7.84 -6.15
N MET A 645 -15.47 -7.02 -5.12
CA MET A 645 -14.49 -5.93 -5.12
C MET A 645 -13.05 -6.45 -5.20
N MET A 646 -12.71 -7.50 -4.45
CA MET A 646 -11.41 -8.16 -4.52
C MET A 646 -11.13 -8.71 -5.92
N ASN A 647 -12.11 -9.33 -6.57
CA ASN A 647 -11.98 -9.81 -7.94
C ASN A 647 -11.76 -8.67 -8.94
N ILE A 648 -12.39 -7.50 -8.73
CA ILE A 648 -12.15 -6.31 -9.58
C ILE A 648 -10.73 -5.77 -9.36
N LEU A 649 -10.28 -5.67 -8.10
CA LEU A 649 -8.93 -5.24 -7.76
C LEU A 649 -7.87 -6.19 -8.35
N GLU A 650 -8.14 -7.50 -8.34
CA GLU A 650 -7.24 -8.49 -8.92
C GLU A 650 -7.17 -8.39 -10.45
N ARG A 651 -8.28 -8.08 -11.13
CA ARG A 651 -8.24 -7.74 -12.57
C ARG A 651 -7.42 -6.50 -12.85
N PHE A 652 -7.60 -5.43 -12.06
CA PHE A 652 -6.78 -4.22 -12.20
C PHE A 652 -5.30 -4.50 -11.93
N ARG A 653 -4.97 -5.34 -10.96
CA ARG A 653 -3.60 -5.77 -10.69
C ARG A 653 -2.99 -6.45 -11.92
N ASN A 654 -3.70 -7.42 -12.49
CA ASN A 654 -3.22 -8.15 -13.67
C ASN A 654 -3.11 -7.24 -14.90
N GLU A 655 -4.02 -6.29 -15.09
CA GLU A 655 -3.95 -5.31 -16.18
C GLU A 655 -2.75 -4.37 -16.02
N LEU A 656 -2.46 -3.93 -14.80
CA LEU A 656 -1.27 -3.12 -14.49
C LEU A 656 0.03 -3.92 -14.65
N GLU A 657 0.07 -5.18 -14.22
CA GLU A 657 1.21 -6.09 -14.43
C GLU A 657 1.49 -6.24 -15.94
N MET A 658 0.45 -6.46 -16.74
CA MET A 658 0.58 -6.54 -18.21
C MET A 658 1.07 -5.23 -18.83
N GLN A 659 0.58 -4.07 -18.38
CA GLN A 659 1.07 -2.78 -18.84
C GLN A 659 2.54 -2.55 -18.48
N ILE A 660 2.97 -2.98 -17.30
CA ILE A 660 4.38 -2.93 -16.88
C ILE A 660 5.22 -3.82 -17.80
N GLU A 661 4.77 -5.04 -18.10
CA GLU A 661 5.47 -5.94 -19.04
C GLU A 661 5.60 -5.34 -20.44
N PHE A 662 4.54 -4.70 -20.97
CA PHE A 662 4.59 -4.00 -22.25
C PHE A 662 5.61 -2.86 -22.24
N VAL A 663 5.63 -2.03 -21.19
CA VAL A 663 6.59 -0.93 -21.05
C VAL A 663 8.02 -1.46 -20.91
N GLN A 664 8.24 -2.53 -20.16
CA GLN A 664 9.54 -3.19 -20.06
C GLN A 664 10.01 -3.72 -21.41
N HIS A 665 9.11 -4.33 -22.18
CA HIS A 665 9.43 -4.78 -23.54
C HIS A 665 9.78 -3.61 -24.46
N ASP A 666 9.03 -2.51 -24.42
CA ASP A 666 9.31 -1.30 -25.20
C ASP A 666 10.68 -0.70 -24.84
N ILE A 667 11.02 -0.65 -23.54
CA ILE A 667 12.34 -0.21 -23.07
C ILE A 667 13.43 -1.12 -23.63
N TYR A 668 13.26 -2.44 -23.54
CA TYR A 668 14.22 -3.41 -24.07
C TYR A 668 14.43 -3.27 -25.59
N LEU A 669 13.36 -3.02 -26.36
CA LEU A 669 13.45 -2.76 -27.80
C LEU A 669 14.22 -1.46 -28.10
N VAL A 670 13.99 -0.41 -27.31
CA VAL A 670 14.73 0.86 -27.44
C VAL A 670 16.19 0.69 -27.07
N GLU A 671 16.51 -0.06 -26.00
CA GLU A 671 17.87 -0.36 -25.59
C GLU A 671 18.62 -1.14 -26.66
N ASN A 672 18.01 -2.20 -27.21
CA ASN A 672 18.58 -2.95 -28.34
C ASN A 672 18.78 -2.07 -29.58
N SER A 673 17.83 -1.19 -29.90
CA SER A 673 17.96 -0.26 -31.03
C SER A 673 19.09 0.75 -30.80
N ASN A 674 19.27 1.23 -29.56
CA ASN A 674 20.34 2.16 -29.21
C ASN A 674 21.69 1.46 -29.25
N GLN A 675 21.78 0.22 -28.77
CA GLN A 675 22.99 -0.58 -28.85
C GLN A 675 23.38 -0.86 -30.31
N ALA A 676 22.44 -1.27 -31.15
CA ALA A 676 22.69 -1.48 -32.59
C ALA A 676 23.13 -0.18 -33.29
N MET A 677 22.57 0.97 -32.90
CA MET A 677 23.00 2.27 -33.42
C MET A 677 24.42 2.62 -32.95
N ALA A 678 24.76 2.37 -31.69
CA ALA A 678 26.09 2.60 -31.15
C ALA A 678 27.15 1.73 -31.83
N GLU A 679 26.85 0.44 -32.04
CA GLU A 679 27.70 -0.49 -32.80
C GLU A 679 27.83 -0.06 -34.27
N GLY A 680 26.75 0.41 -34.90
CA GLY A 680 26.76 0.97 -36.25
C GLY A 680 27.69 2.18 -36.36
N ILE A 681 27.55 3.16 -35.46
CA ILE A 681 28.41 4.35 -35.43
C ILE A 681 29.87 3.96 -35.17
N ALA A 682 30.13 3.02 -34.25
CA ALA A 682 31.48 2.55 -33.97
C ALA A 682 32.12 1.91 -35.22
N LYS A 683 31.35 1.12 -35.96
CA LYS A 683 31.80 0.49 -37.20
C LYS A 683 32.04 1.51 -38.31
N GLU A 684 31.12 2.44 -38.54
CA GLU A 684 31.30 3.54 -39.51
C GLU A 684 32.53 4.40 -39.16
N THR A 685 32.74 4.68 -37.88
CA THR A 685 33.92 5.42 -37.41
C THR A 685 35.21 4.63 -37.70
N GLN A 686 35.20 3.32 -37.46
CA GLN A 686 36.34 2.45 -37.74
C GLN A 686 36.63 2.38 -39.24
N GLU A 687 35.60 2.27 -40.08
CA GLU A 687 35.71 2.29 -41.55
C GLU A 687 36.28 3.62 -42.04
N MET A 688 35.81 4.74 -41.50
CA MET A 688 36.33 6.08 -41.82
C MET A 688 37.80 6.25 -41.40
N VAL A 689 38.17 5.76 -40.21
CA VAL A 689 39.56 5.78 -39.74
C VAL A 689 40.47 4.94 -40.64
N ASN A 690 40.00 3.77 -41.06
CA ASN A 690 40.75 2.91 -41.98
C ASN A 690 40.91 3.57 -43.36
N PHE A 691 39.83 4.14 -43.91
CA PHE A 691 39.88 4.90 -45.16
C PHE A 691 40.88 6.05 -45.11
N LEU A 692 40.86 6.85 -44.03
CA LEU A 692 41.82 7.94 -43.84
C LEU A 692 43.26 7.45 -43.70
N LYS A 693 43.47 6.30 -43.05
CA LYS A 693 44.81 5.67 -42.97
C LYS A 693 45.29 5.27 -44.35
N ASP A 694 44.45 4.64 -45.16
CA ASP A 694 44.81 4.21 -46.51
C ASP A 694 45.11 5.41 -47.42
N GLU A 695 44.30 6.47 -47.36
CA GLU A 695 44.52 7.71 -48.12
C GLU A 695 45.83 8.41 -47.70
N LEU A 696 46.13 8.45 -46.39
CA LEU A 696 47.40 8.99 -45.88
C LEU A 696 48.59 8.13 -46.32
N LEU A 697 48.44 6.80 -46.32
CA LEU A 697 49.48 5.88 -46.73
C LEU A 697 49.81 6.08 -48.22
N GLU A 698 48.79 6.20 -49.07
CA GLU A 698 48.94 6.43 -50.51
C GLU A 698 49.61 7.79 -50.81
N LYS A 699 49.26 8.83 -50.05
CA LYS A 699 49.93 10.14 -50.14
C LYS A 699 51.39 10.08 -49.72
N LEU A 700 51.71 9.36 -48.64
CA LEU A 700 53.08 9.19 -48.17
C LEU A 700 53.92 8.42 -49.19
N ILE A 701 53.40 7.32 -49.74
CA ILE A 701 54.08 6.55 -50.80
C ILE A 701 54.31 7.43 -52.03
N SER A 702 53.29 8.17 -52.48
CA SER A 702 53.43 9.07 -53.63
C SER A 702 54.46 10.17 -53.40
N GLN A 703 54.60 10.65 -52.16
CA GLN A 703 55.59 11.65 -51.80
C GLN A 703 57.00 11.05 -51.73
N GLU A 704 57.16 9.86 -51.16
CA GLU A 704 58.43 9.11 -51.16
C GLU A 704 58.91 8.81 -52.58
N ASP A 705 58.00 8.39 -53.47
CA ASP A 705 58.34 8.13 -54.88
C ASP A 705 58.75 9.42 -55.61
N LEU A 706 58.10 10.55 -55.34
CA LEU A 706 58.47 11.84 -55.89
C LEU A 706 59.87 12.29 -55.42
N GLU A 707 60.17 12.10 -54.14
CA GLU A 707 61.49 12.42 -53.57
C GLU A 707 62.58 11.48 -54.09
N ARG A 708 62.25 10.19 -54.28
CA ARG A 708 63.14 9.21 -54.93
C ARG A 708 63.46 9.62 -56.36
N GLU A 709 62.46 9.99 -57.16
CA GLU A 709 62.66 10.41 -58.55
C GLU A 709 63.50 11.70 -58.64
N GLN A 710 63.32 12.64 -57.71
CA GLN A 710 64.17 13.83 -57.61
C GLN A 710 65.62 13.48 -57.27
N SER A 711 65.82 12.54 -56.34
CA SER A 711 67.14 12.08 -55.95
C SER A 711 67.85 11.37 -57.10
N GLU A 712 67.14 10.53 -57.87
CA GLU A 712 67.67 9.88 -59.07
C GLU A 712 68.07 10.88 -60.16
N LYS A 713 67.28 11.96 -60.35
CA LYS A 713 67.63 13.05 -61.29
C LYS A 713 68.92 13.76 -60.87
N ILE A 714 69.07 14.06 -59.58
CA ILE A 714 70.29 14.69 -59.04
C ILE A 714 71.50 13.77 -59.24
N ILE A 715 71.37 12.47 -58.95
CA ILE A 715 72.43 11.48 -59.17
C ILE A 715 72.83 11.44 -60.65
N HIS A 716 71.85 11.42 -61.56
CA HIS A 716 72.11 11.41 -63.00
C HIS A 716 72.80 12.70 -63.47
N GLU A 717 72.45 13.87 -62.94
CA GLU A 717 73.14 15.13 -63.25
C GLU A 717 74.61 15.13 -62.76
N ILE A 718 74.86 14.58 -61.57
CA ILE A 718 76.23 14.42 -61.05
C ILE A 718 77.05 13.49 -61.97
N ASP A 719 76.49 12.36 -62.37
CA ASP A 719 77.15 11.42 -63.29
C ASP A 719 77.44 12.00 -64.67
N GLU A 720 76.51 12.80 -65.21
CA GLU A 720 76.71 13.55 -66.46
C GLU A 720 77.86 14.56 -66.35
N ASN A 721 77.91 15.30 -65.25
CA ASN A 721 78.96 16.27 -65.01
C ASN A 721 80.32 15.60 -64.85
N PHE A 722 80.37 14.47 -64.13
CA PHE A 722 81.58 13.67 -63.99
C PHE A 722 82.07 13.13 -65.35
N LYS A 723 81.15 12.64 -66.20
CA LYS A 723 81.50 12.22 -67.58
C LYS A 723 82.06 13.36 -68.43
N LYS A 724 81.52 14.58 -68.32
CA LYS A 724 82.01 15.77 -69.02
C LYS A 724 83.40 16.17 -68.55
N GLU A 725 83.68 16.12 -67.24
CA GLU A 725 85.02 16.35 -66.70
C GLU A 725 86.03 15.31 -67.17
N VAL A 726 85.68 14.03 -67.12
CA VAL A 726 86.54 12.95 -67.64
C VAL A 726 86.85 13.15 -69.13
N GLN A 727 85.89 13.64 -69.93
CA GLN A 727 86.15 13.99 -71.32
C GLN A 727 87.08 15.19 -71.48
N LYS A 728 86.94 16.23 -70.66
CA LYS A 728 87.87 17.37 -70.66
C LYS A 728 89.30 16.93 -70.34
N PHE A 729 89.48 16.13 -69.29
CA PHE A 729 90.79 15.57 -68.94
C PHE A 729 91.40 14.75 -70.09
N LYS A 730 90.61 13.95 -70.80
CA LYS A 730 91.10 13.20 -71.98
C LYS A 730 91.51 14.10 -73.17
N VAL A 731 90.89 15.27 -73.31
CA VAL A 731 91.27 16.25 -74.34
C VAL A 731 92.58 16.94 -73.94
N GLU A 732 92.70 17.37 -72.69
CA GLU A 732 93.91 17.99 -72.14
C GLU A 732 95.11 17.04 -72.20
N GLU A 733 94.93 15.76 -71.88
CA GLU A 733 95.95 14.72 -72.00
C GLU A 733 96.46 14.58 -73.44
N LYS A 734 95.56 14.58 -74.43
CA LYS A 734 95.92 14.52 -75.85
C LYS A 734 96.68 15.77 -76.33
N GLU A 735 96.32 16.95 -75.82
CA GLU A 735 97.02 18.19 -76.16
C GLU A 735 98.42 18.23 -75.57
N LEU A 736 98.58 17.76 -74.32
CA LEU A 736 99.89 17.61 -73.68
C LEU A 736 100.78 16.61 -74.43
N LEU A 737 100.23 15.46 -74.85
CA LEU A 737 100.93 14.48 -75.67
C LEU A 737 101.41 15.08 -77.00
N LYS A 738 100.57 15.86 -77.69
CA LYS A 738 100.97 16.55 -78.93
C LYS A 738 102.07 17.58 -78.70
N LYS A 739 102.00 18.37 -77.62
CA LYS A 739 103.06 19.32 -77.27
C LYS A 739 104.39 18.61 -77.01
N TYR A 740 104.35 17.51 -76.27
CA TYR A 740 105.53 16.70 -75.98
C TYR A 740 106.15 16.08 -77.25
N GLU A 741 105.33 15.57 -78.17
CA GLU A 741 105.81 15.05 -79.47
C GLU A 741 106.47 16.14 -80.33
N LEU A 742 105.91 17.35 -80.34
CA LEU A 742 106.47 18.50 -81.06
C LEU A 742 107.83 18.92 -80.50
N GLU A 743 107.95 18.98 -79.17
CA GLU A 743 109.22 19.30 -78.48
C GLU A 743 110.29 18.24 -78.75
N LYS A 744 109.90 16.96 -78.75
CA LYS A 744 110.80 15.85 -79.11
C LYS A 744 111.32 15.98 -80.54
N GLU A 745 110.45 16.31 -81.50
CA GLU A 745 110.85 16.48 -82.90
C GLU A 745 111.78 17.68 -83.10
N GLN A 746 111.57 18.79 -82.37
CA GLN A 746 112.49 19.94 -82.35
C GLN A 746 113.85 19.58 -81.76
N ALA A 747 113.89 18.82 -80.67
CA ALA A 747 115.12 18.34 -80.07
C ALA A 747 115.90 17.44 -81.04
N GLU A 748 115.23 16.51 -81.73
CA GLU A 748 115.86 15.63 -82.73
C GLU A 748 116.45 16.41 -83.93
N LYS A 749 115.76 17.46 -84.42
CA LYS A 749 116.28 18.33 -85.48
C LYS A 749 117.52 19.12 -85.02
N SER A 750 117.50 19.66 -83.81
CA SER A 750 118.66 20.34 -83.20
C SER A 750 119.87 19.41 -83.03
N HIS A 751 119.62 18.18 -82.58
CA HIS A 751 120.68 17.16 -82.44
C HIS A 751 121.27 16.76 -83.79
N LYS A 752 120.46 16.55 -84.83
CA LYS A 752 120.96 16.29 -86.20
C LYS A 752 121.81 17.43 -86.74
N ALA A 753 121.41 18.68 -86.50
CA ALA A 753 122.20 19.86 -86.90
C ALA A 753 123.56 19.90 -86.19
N ARG A 754 123.60 19.64 -84.88
CA ARG A 754 124.87 19.55 -84.13
C ARG A 754 125.78 18.42 -84.61
N ILE A 755 125.22 17.25 -84.93
CA ILE A 755 126.00 16.12 -85.48
C ILE A 755 126.62 16.49 -86.83
N SER A 756 125.88 17.20 -87.70
CA SER A 756 126.42 17.69 -88.98
C SER A 756 127.64 18.59 -88.77
N VAL A 757 127.52 19.59 -87.88
CA VAL A 757 128.63 20.52 -87.58
C VAL A 757 129.86 19.81 -87.05
N VAL A 758 129.69 18.80 -86.19
CA VAL A 758 130.81 18.01 -85.66
C VAL A 758 131.47 17.17 -86.76
N ASN A 759 130.69 16.57 -87.66
CA ASN A 759 131.23 15.82 -88.79
C ASN A 759 132.04 16.71 -89.74
N ASP A 760 131.57 17.92 -90.01
CA ASP A 760 132.28 18.88 -90.87
C ASP A 760 133.63 19.27 -90.26
N ILE A 761 133.67 19.54 -88.94
CA ILE A 761 134.91 19.84 -88.20
C ILE A 761 135.87 18.63 -88.21
N CYS A 762 135.37 17.41 -88.07
CA CYS A 762 136.19 16.20 -88.12
C CYS A 762 136.82 15.98 -89.51
N ILE A 763 136.05 16.22 -90.59
CA ILE A 763 136.56 16.14 -91.97
C ILE A 763 137.66 17.18 -92.19
N GLU A 764 137.47 18.40 -91.69
CA GLU A 764 138.46 19.48 -91.79
C GLU A 764 139.76 19.14 -91.06
N LEU A 765 139.68 18.58 -89.85
CA LEU A 765 140.86 18.11 -89.09
C LEU A 765 141.58 16.96 -89.78
N ILE A 766 140.85 16.03 -90.41
CA ILE A 766 141.45 14.93 -91.20
C ILE A 766 142.21 15.49 -92.40
N SER A 767 141.65 16.50 -93.09
CA SER A 767 142.31 17.18 -94.21
C SER A 767 143.62 17.85 -93.77
N GLN A 768 143.57 18.65 -92.69
CA GLN A 768 144.76 19.32 -92.16
C GLN A 768 145.87 18.35 -91.73
N ASN A 769 145.51 17.16 -91.25
CA ASN A 769 146.48 16.12 -90.89
C ASN A 769 147.12 15.44 -92.11
N ASN A 770 146.39 15.31 -93.22
CA ASN A 770 146.96 14.81 -94.47
C ASN A 770 147.95 15.81 -95.07
N ASP A 771 147.64 17.10 -95.07
CA ASP A 771 148.55 18.15 -95.55
C ASP A 771 149.88 18.15 -94.76
N LYS A 772 149.81 17.98 -93.43
CA LYS A 772 151.00 17.88 -92.57
C LYS A 772 151.84 16.64 -92.85
N LYS A 773 151.22 15.51 -93.22
CA LYS A 773 151.94 14.29 -93.62
C LYS A 773 152.71 14.48 -94.92
N GLU A 774 152.16 15.19 -95.90
CA GLU A 774 152.86 15.50 -97.16
C GLU A 774 154.08 16.40 -96.94
N ILE A 775 153.97 17.40 -96.05
CA ILE A 775 155.10 18.28 -95.70
C ILE A 775 156.24 17.47 -95.04
N VAL A 776 155.92 16.52 -94.17
CA VAL A 776 156.92 15.66 -93.53
C VAL A 776 157.60 14.72 -94.55
N ALA A 777 156.85 14.19 -95.51
CA ALA A 777 157.40 13.37 -96.59
C ALA A 777 158.36 14.16 -97.50
N ALA A 778 158.05 15.42 -97.80
CA ALA A 778 158.90 16.30 -98.60
C ALA A 778 160.22 16.67 -97.90
N LEU A 779 160.22 16.80 -96.57
CA LEU A 779 161.42 17.12 -95.78
C LEU A 779 162.38 15.93 -95.62
N LEU A 780 161.89 14.69 -95.67
CA LEU A 780 162.72 13.48 -95.59
C LEU A 780 163.49 13.17 -96.89
N ALA A 781 163.15 13.80 -98.01
CA ALA A 781 163.72 13.50 -99.33
C ALA A 781 164.96 14.35 -99.72
N ARG A 782 165.38 15.33 -98.92
CA ARG A 782 166.55 16.19 -99.23
C ARG A 782 167.77 15.81 -98.38
N LYS A 783 168.83 15.29 -99.03
CA LYS A 783 170.18 15.18 -98.46
C LYS A 783 170.96 16.47 -98.72
N CYS A 784 171.64 17.00 -97.72
CA CYS A 784 172.58 18.12 -97.86
C CYS A 784 173.87 17.78 -97.10
N ASP A 785 174.97 17.67 -97.85
CA ASP A 785 176.22 17.01 -97.47
C ASP A 785 177.15 17.83 -96.56
N ASN A 786 176.65 18.75 -95.72
CA ASN A 786 177.58 19.55 -94.91
C ASN A 786 177.06 20.16 -93.59
N CYS A 787 176.24 19.45 -92.81
CA CYS A 787 176.03 19.89 -91.42
C CYS A 787 175.67 18.77 -90.42
N HIS A 788 176.63 18.41 -89.57
CA HIS A 788 176.58 17.39 -88.50
C HIS A 788 175.52 17.64 -87.40
N LYS A 789 174.82 18.80 -87.43
CA LYS A 789 173.78 19.19 -86.47
C LYS A 789 172.37 18.71 -86.85
N PHE A 790 172.16 18.24 -88.08
CA PHE A 790 170.83 17.79 -88.54
C PHE A 790 170.46 16.39 -87.99
N ASP A 791 171.44 15.48 -87.86
CA ASP A 791 171.22 14.14 -87.32
C ASP A 791 170.87 14.12 -85.81
N GLU A 792 171.35 15.09 -85.02
CA GLU A 792 170.95 15.22 -83.61
C GLU A 792 169.53 15.78 -83.46
N SER A 793 169.10 16.65 -84.38
CA SER A 793 167.77 17.26 -84.37
C SER A 793 166.68 16.25 -84.77
N ILE A 794 166.96 15.37 -85.75
CA ILE A 794 166.06 14.28 -86.15
C ILE A 794 165.86 13.27 -85.00
N LYS A 795 166.91 12.95 -84.23
CA LYS A 795 166.76 12.06 -83.06
C LYS A 795 165.86 12.68 -81.98
N LYS A 796 165.97 13.98 -81.69
CA LYS A 796 165.08 14.67 -80.73
C LYS A 796 163.62 14.71 -81.20
N ILE A 797 163.36 14.94 -82.50
CA ILE A 797 162.00 14.93 -83.04
C ILE A 797 161.37 13.52 -82.96
N LYS A 798 162.14 12.46 -83.23
CA LYS A 798 161.68 11.07 -83.05
C LYS A 798 161.28 10.76 -81.60
N THR A 799 162.02 11.24 -80.61
CA THR A 799 161.69 11.02 -79.19
C THR A 799 160.44 11.78 -78.74
N VAL A 800 160.18 12.97 -79.29
CA VAL A 800 158.96 13.75 -78.98
C VAL A 800 157.71 13.14 -79.63
N LEU A 801 157.82 12.65 -80.88
CA LEU A 801 156.71 11.96 -81.56
C LEU A 801 156.26 10.69 -80.84
N ILE A 802 157.21 9.91 -80.29
CA ILE A 802 156.88 8.72 -79.49
C ILE A 802 156.18 9.11 -78.18
N LYS A 803 156.62 10.18 -77.51
CA LYS A 803 155.94 10.71 -76.31
C LYS A 803 154.50 11.17 -76.61
N MET A 804 154.28 11.89 -77.72
CA MET A 804 152.93 12.32 -78.10
C MET A 804 152.01 11.14 -78.44
N GLN A 805 152.53 10.08 -79.07
CA GLN A 805 151.76 8.86 -79.35
C GLN A 805 151.44 8.03 -78.09
N GLU A 806 152.27 8.11 -77.06
CA GLU A 806 151.99 7.49 -75.75
C GLU A 806 151.00 8.30 -74.91
N ASP A 807 150.99 9.64 -75.04
CA ASP A 807 150.01 10.51 -74.37
C ASP A 807 148.61 10.43 -75.02
N GLU A 808 148.51 10.27 -76.36
CA GLU A 808 147.21 10.04 -77.04
C GLU A 808 146.60 8.65 -76.75
N ARG A 809 147.40 7.64 -76.39
CA ARG A 809 146.90 6.32 -75.96
C ARG A 809 146.41 6.29 -74.50
N LYS A 810 146.59 7.38 -73.75
CA LYS A 810 146.12 7.54 -72.35
C LYS A 810 144.91 8.47 -72.21
N LEU A 811 144.05 8.54 -73.22
CA LEU A 811 142.72 9.16 -73.09
C LEU A 811 141.77 8.20 -72.35
N GLU A 812 141.84 8.18 -71.02
CA GLU A 812 140.72 7.73 -70.20
C GLU A 812 139.66 8.83 -70.17
N LEU A 813 138.42 8.50 -70.55
CA LEU A 813 137.26 9.38 -70.36
C LEU A 813 137.13 9.69 -68.86
N GLU A 814 137.24 10.98 -68.49
CA GLU A 814 136.99 11.47 -67.14
C GLU A 814 135.61 11.01 -66.63
N ARG A 815 135.55 10.69 -65.32
CA ARG A 815 134.38 10.06 -64.67
C ARG A 815 133.06 10.80 -64.93
N GLU A 816 133.09 12.13 -65.03
CA GLU A 816 131.92 12.95 -65.35
C GLU A 816 131.33 12.63 -66.73
N ASN A 817 132.16 12.44 -67.76
CA ASN A 817 131.67 12.12 -69.11
C ASN A 817 131.10 10.70 -69.21
N LYS A 818 131.56 9.75 -68.36
CA LYS A 818 130.96 8.41 -68.23
C LYS A 818 129.62 8.44 -67.48
N GLU A 819 129.48 9.28 -66.47
CA GLU A 819 128.20 9.44 -65.76
C GLU A 819 127.16 10.17 -66.62
N ASP A 820 127.58 11.16 -67.41
CA ASP A 820 126.68 11.95 -68.25
C ASP A 820 126.20 11.18 -69.49
N THR A 821 127.03 10.28 -70.04
CA THR A 821 126.60 9.33 -71.08
C THR A 821 125.73 8.20 -70.53
N MET A 822 125.98 7.70 -69.32
CA MET A 822 125.12 6.71 -68.66
C MET A 822 123.74 7.27 -68.27
N ARG A 823 123.64 8.57 -67.94
CA ARG A 823 122.34 9.25 -67.68
C ARG A 823 121.55 9.54 -68.96
N LYS A 824 122.22 9.87 -70.08
CA LYS A 824 121.53 10.23 -71.34
C LYS A 824 121.06 9.02 -72.17
N PHE A 825 121.59 7.82 -71.94
CA PHE A 825 121.32 6.63 -72.77
C PHE A 825 120.55 5.47 -72.08
N LYS A 826 119.94 5.69 -70.91
CA LYS A 826 118.97 4.73 -70.32
C LYS A 826 117.56 5.34 -70.24
N PRO A 827 116.60 4.90 -71.09
CA PRO A 827 115.20 5.18 -70.87
C PRO A 827 114.67 4.31 -69.72
N ASN A 828 114.04 4.96 -68.76
CA ASN A 828 113.14 4.47 -67.70
C ASN A 828 112.79 2.97 -67.74
N MET A 829 113.33 2.24 -66.77
CA MET A 829 112.64 1.08 -66.18
C MET A 829 111.30 1.57 -65.61
N LEU A 830 110.20 1.26 -66.30
CA LEU A 830 108.86 1.29 -65.73
C LEU A 830 108.87 0.49 -64.42
N LYS A 831 108.50 1.12 -63.31
CA LYS A 831 108.06 0.38 -62.13
C LYS A 831 106.77 -0.37 -62.51
N PRO A 832 106.61 -1.65 -62.16
CA PRO A 832 105.41 -2.41 -62.48
C PRO A 832 104.21 -1.87 -61.66
N LEU A 833 103.04 -1.84 -62.30
CA LEU A 833 101.75 -1.69 -61.62
C LEU A 833 101.57 -2.79 -60.56
N PRO A 834 100.91 -2.53 -59.42
CA PRO A 834 100.54 -3.58 -58.48
C PRO A 834 99.48 -4.51 -59.10
N PRO A 835 99.46 -5.80 -58.72
CA PRO A 835 98.49 -6.75 -59.25
C PRO A 835 97.07 -6.45 -58.76
N LEU A 836 96.09 -6.66 -59.64
CA LEU A 836 94.70 -6.91 -59.29
C LEU A 836 94.65 -8.06 -58.27
N ALA A 837 94.18 -7.77 -57.06
CA ALA A 837 93.75 -8.81 -56.14
C ALA A 837 92.28 -9.14 -56.47
N GLU A 838 92.06 -10.33 -57.00
CA GLU A 838 90.82 -11.07 -56.84
C GLU A 838 90.60 -11.32 -55.34
N THR A 839 89.38 -11.12 -54.83
CA THR A 839 88.48 -12.22 -54.37
C THR A 839 87.46 -11.78 -53.30
N LEU A 840 86.26 -12.36 -53.47
CA LEU A 840 85.18 -12.64 -52.52
C LEU A 840 84.16 -11.54 -52.19
#